data_AF-A0AAW0GXC0-F1
#
_entry.id   AF-A0AAW0GXC0-F1
#
_cell.length_a   1.000
_cell.length_b   1.000
_cell.length_c   1.000
_cell.angle_alpha   90.00
_cell.angle_beta   90.00
_cell.angle_gamma   90.00
#
_symmetry.space_group_name_H-M   'P 1'
#
loop_
_entity.id
_entity.type
_entity.pdbx_description
1 polymer ?
#
loop_
_entity_poly.entity_id
_entity_poly.type
_entity_poly.pdbx_seq_one_letter_code
_entity_poly.pdbx_strand_id
1 'polypeptide(L)'
;MSAATETQNETQPTPIDPPSFEAPWLTFPPFPGPPPGVTLIPFSEFKPTGLFIRMEEDDGPEIDPLGIPTVTLLVKHALTEEEQIRKKKKRKTTVKIGGEVRRLIWYEEWEEGEHMRRCTTNPLTSRVDRLHQAVQDFRSISRSWPPPTTGVPQLWDAFRLYIGILSRILPPPSKRRQFQQDEGGGGDDDDDDAPGDVNEVEMVNNEEEVKQRRQKRQEEEKEKRKKDFDDAARARAERRGELKEQRMEYFFNDPELAMKEFFSAHFRDKGLVWDEKHCKGGPILVEFFLNFVIRSNVFPEYDRELRRAVDIVKKAKFELPLTFQVGKAIPDLFNVGCEYLFGNMTNALVVWEDVATETKKEEDKDETAKPEEKNEEPATTQEEPVDPIAIDAEPTITIIDPNDPSFQLPLAVERDAVADNVDINGIEVAPTSGWGDISNWTPSTTENQTSAWGDTNGGWDDPTIGTWDASEITGPSIEDDWLPTHQKSLTDLFGPTVFPMTHTTGVIERSTRRILRVVDVPPKAAGGKKKKTRSPAGAVEEDLERLMGYVVLGPWKKVGNDVRSDITPPIILPDSRGPTTLDDPETSPAPKPDAHIHDPAKDEITVLIEPKACEKLKDAVGMGVLATWIQLARTDTEATEEWAGLKKNGEKKGAPGVNGQTTKWWYMEQVMATFVSFHTDRYYPDQDD
;
A
#
# COMPACT_ATOMS: atom_id res chain seq x y z
N MET A 1 -48.08 -33.16 -30.28
CA MET A 1 -47.17 -34.27 -29.93
C MET A 1 -46.98 -34.19 -28.43
N SER A 2 -47.63 -35.11 -27.74
CA SER A 2 -47.65 -35.25 -26.29
C SER A 2 -46.31 -35.81 -25.81
N ALA A 3 -45.75 -35.27 -24.74
CA ALA A 3 -44.66 -35.90 -23.99
C ALA A 3 -45.00 -35.81 -22.50
N ALA A 4 -44.98 -36.98 -21.88
CA ALA A 4 -45.54 -37.30 -20.59
C ALA A 4 -44.62 -36.87 -19.44
N THR A 5 -45.24 -36.35 -18.39
CA THR A 5 -44.66 -36.15 -17.06
C THR A 5 -44.72 -37.47 -16.29
N GLU A 6 -43.55 -38.08 -16.05
CA GLU A 6 -43.39 -39.28 -15.24
C GLU A 6 -43.39 -38.87 -13.76
N THR A 7 -44.45 -39.25 -13.05
CA THR A 7 -44.66 -38.93 -11.63
C THR A 7 -44.13 -40.10 -10.81
N GLN A 8 -42.99 -39.93 -10.13
CA GLN A 8 -42.50 -40.90 -9.15
C GLN A 8 -43.27 -40.72 -7.83
N ASN A 9 -44.03 -41.75 -7.46
CA ASN A 9 -44.68 -41.90 -6.16
C ASN A 9 -43.62 -42.17 -5.09
N GLU A 10 -43.25 -41.14 -4.34
CA GLU A 10 -42.49 -41.29 -3.10
C GLU A 10 -43.45 -41.78 -1.99
N THR A 11 -43.23 -43.02 -1.58
CA THR A 11 -44.04 -43.70 -0.56
C THR A 11 -43.63 -43.14 0.80
N GLN A 12 -44.47 -42.32 1.42
CA GLN A 12 -44.27 -41.87 2.80
C GLN A 12 -44.18 -43.08 3.74
N PRO A 13 -43.13 -43.21 4.56
CA PRO A 13 -43.11 -44.19 5.62
C PRO A 13 -44.14 -43.80 6.68
N THR A 14 -45.11 -44.67 6.91
CA THR A 14 -46.04 -44.59 8.04
C THR A 14 -45.26 -44.48 9.36
N PRO A 15 -45.68 -43.62 10.31
CA PRO A 15 -45.05 -43.56 11.62
C PRO A 15 -45.29 -44.89 12.32
N ILE A 16 -44.22 -45.66 12.50
CA ILE A 16 -44.22 -46.82 13.40
C ILE A 16 -44.25 -46.23 14.79
N ASP A 17 -45.39 -46.38 15.48
CA ASP A 17 -45.50 -46.08 16.89
C ASP A 17 -44.35 -46.79 17.63
N PRO A 18 -43.54 -46.07 18.42
CA PRO A 18 -42.48 -46.69 19.18
C PRO A 18 -43.12 -47.76 20.08
N PRO A 19 -42.54 -48.97 20.18
CA PRO A 19 -43.03 -49.94 21.15
C PRO A 19 -43.03 -49.24 22.51
N SER A 20 -44.20 -49.22 23.15
CA SER A 20 -44.36 -48.75 24.50
C SER A 20 -43.53 -49.64 25.42
N PHE A 21 -42.24 -49.35 25.52
CA PHE A 21 -41.47 -49.70 26.68
C PHE A 21 -42.06 -48.85 27.79
N GLU A 22 -43.06 -49.43 28.47
CA GLU A 22 -43.24 -49.18 29.89
C GLU A 22 -41.85 -49.31 30.50
N ALA A 23 -41.19 -48.18 30.72
CA ALA A 23 -39.98 -48.09 31.49
C ALA A 23 -40.47 -47.95 32.93
N PRO A 24 -40.64 -49.04 33.69
CA PRO A 24 -40.78 -48.91 35.11
C PRO A 24 -39.48 -48.27 35.59
N TRP A 25 -39.57 -47.02 36.02
CA TRP A 25 -38.79 -46.43 37.11
C TRP A 25 -37.83 -47.48 37.70
N LEU A 26 -36.59 -47.50 37.22
CA LEU A 26 -35.52 -48.37 37.72
C LEU A 26 -35.19 -47.90 39.14
N THR A 27 -36.00 -48.31 40.11
CA THR A 27 -35.67 -48.19 41.52
C THR A 27 -34.60 -49.24 41.82
N PHE A 28 -33.34 -48.83 41.73
CA PHE A 28 -32.26 -49.57 42.39
C PHE A 28 -32.53 -49.55 43.90
N PRO A 29 -32.49 -50.68 44.62
CA PRO A 29 -32.04 -52.03 44.22
C PRO A 29 -33.18 -53.03 43.91
N PRO A 30 -32.92 -54.16 43.19
CA PRO A 30 -31.60 -54.77 42.94
C PRO A 30 -30.99 -54.47 41.56
N PHE A 31 -29.65 -54.50 41.48
CA PHE A 31 -28.91 -54.35 40.22
C PHE A 31 -29.11 -55.56 39.30
N PRO A 32 -29.23 -55.37 37.98
CA PRO A 32 -29.24 -56.49 37.03
C PRO A 32 -27.93 -57.26 37.13
N GLY A 33 -28.02 -58.59 37.13
CA GLY A 33 -26.84 -59.46 37.14
C GLY A 33 -26.02 -59.33 35.85
N PRO A 34 -24.73 -59.70 35.88
CA PRO A 34 -23.87 -59.68 34.69
C PRO A 34 -24.44 -60.57 33.57
N PRO A 35 -24.31 -60.17 32.29
CA PRO A 35 -24.69 -61.00 31.16
C PRO A 35 -23.95 -62.35 31.16
N PRO A 36 -24.58 -63.43 30.69
CA PRO A 36 -23.95 -64.75 30.65
C PRO A 36 -22.68 -64.73 29.78
N GLY A 37 -21.56 -65.16 30.35
CA GLY A 37 -20.25 -65.17 29.70
C GLY A 37 -19.39 -63.92 29.94
N VAL A 38 -19.90 -62.91 30.65
CA VAL A 38 -19.15 -61.69 30.99
C VAL A 38 -18.66 -61.77 32.42
N THR A 39 -17.34 -61.88 32.60
CA THR A 39 -16.69 -61.76 33.91
C THR A 39 -16.52 -60.28 34.22
N LEU A 40 -17.30 -59.76 35.18
CA LEU A 40 -17.09 -58.40 35.68
C LEU A 40 -15.82 -58.38 36.52
N ILE A 41 -14.85 -57.58 36.10
CA ILE A 41 -13.64 -57.32 36.88
C ILE A 41 -14.03 -56.35 38.01
N PRO A 42 -13.90 -56.74 39.29
CA PRO A 42 -14.16 -55.83 40.38
C PRO A 42 -13.21 -54.64 40.30
N PHE A 43 -13.67 -53.45 40.72
CA PHE A 43 -12.89 -52.22 40.60
C PHE A 43 -11.51 -52.29 41.28
N SER A 44 -11.37 -53.14 42.31
CA SER A 44 -10.09 -53.43 42.98
C SER A 44 -9.05 -54.14 42.09
N GLU A 45 -9.51 -54.85 41.06
CA GLU A 45 -8.66 -55.57 40.09
C GLU A 45 -8.51 -54.78 38.78
N PHE A 46 -9.24 -53.68 38.61
CA PHE A 46 -9.10 -52.80 37.45
C PHE A 46 -7.76 -52.08 37.49
N LYS A 47 -6.90 -52.36 36.50
CA LYS A 47 -5.67 -51.61 36.28
C LYS A 47 -5.93 -50.57 35.18
N PRO A 48 -5.82 -49.27 35.46
CA PRO A 48 -5.99 -48.25 34.44
C PRO A 48 -4.89 -48.40 33.39
N THR A 49 -5.26 -48.95 32.23
CA THR A 49 -4.39 -48.97 31.06
C THR A 49 -4.66 -47.67 30.30
N GLY A 50 -3.77 -46.68 30.45
CA GLY A 50 -3.88 -45.40 29.76
C GLY A 50 -3.88 -45.57 28.23
N LEU A 51 -4.30 -44.53 27.51
CA LEU A 51 -4.27 -44.52 26.04
C LEU A 51 -2.84 -44.70 25.53
N PHE A 52 -2.66 -45.59 24.55
CA PHE A 52 -1.36 -45.78 23.91
C PHE A 52 -1.16 -44.70 22.85
N ILE A 53 -0.42 -43.64 23.19
CA ILE A 53 -0.05 -42.60 22.24
C ILE A 53 1.04 -43.17 21.32
N ARG A 54 0.69 -43.58 20.09
CA ARG A 54 1.69 -43.86 19.06
C ARG A 54 2.46 -42.57 18.78
N MET A 55 3.78 -42.59 18.92
CA MET A 55 4.65 -41.44 18.66
C MET A 55 5.01 -41.27 17.17
N GLU A 56 4.50 -42.13 16.29
CA GLU A 56 4.67 -42.03 14.84
C GLU A 56 3.45 -41.33 14.22
N GLU A 57 3.71 -40.34 13.34
CA GLU A 57 2.76 -39.42 12.69
C GLU A 57 1.80 -40.10 11.69
N ASP A 58 1.24 -41.26 12.06
CA ASP A 58 0.23 -41.92 11.23
C ASP A 58 -1.15 -41.53 11.77
N ASP A 59 -1.94 -40.80 10.96
CA ASP A 59 -3.30 -40.29 11.23
C ASP A 59 -4.36 -41.42 11.37
N GLY A 60 -3.96 -42.59 11.87
CA GLY A 60 -4.85 -43.69 12.19
C GLY A 60 -5.79 -43.35 13.36
N PRO A 61 -6.96 -44.00 13.43
CA PRO A 61 -7.83 -43.87 14.59
C PRO A 61 -7.06 -44.24 15.86
N GLU A 62 -7.17 -43.42 16.91
CA GLU A 62 -6.57 -43.72 18.21
C GLU A 62 -7.01 -45.12 18.67
N ILE A 63 -6.06 -45.94 19.14
CA ILE A 63 -6.33 -47.32 19.52
C ILE A 63 -6.01 -47.47 21.02
N ASP A 64 -6.91 -48.12 21.77
CA ASP A 64 -6.65 -48.46 23.16
C ASP A 64 -5.59 -49.58 23.29
N PRO A 65 -5.10 -49.87 24.51
CA PRO A 65 -4.10 -50.92 24.74
C PRO A 65 -4.55 -52.35 24.36
N LEU A 66 -5.84 -52.55 24.10
CA LEU A 66 -6.43 -53.82 23.68
C LEU A 66 -6.62 -53.90 22.16
N GLY A 67 -6.19 -52.88 21.41
CA GLY A 67 -6.34 -52.86 19.97
C GLY A 67 -7.70 -52.34 19.49
N ILE A 68 -8.50 -51.72 20.36
CA ILE A 68 -9.84 -51.24 20.05
C ILE A 68 -9.76 -49.76 19.64
N PRO A 69 -10.27 -49.38 18.45
CA PRO A 69 -10.36 -47.97 18.05
C PRO A 69 -11.20 -47.17 19.05
N THR A 70 -10.64 -46.11 19.60
CA THR A 70 -11.35 -45.19 20.49
C THR A 70 -12.23 -44.24 19.67
N VAL A 71 -13.41 -43.95 20.20
CA VAL A 71 -14.31 -42.96 19.59
C VAL A 71 -13.84 -41.58 20.02
N THR A 72 -13.53 -40.72 19.06
CA THR A 72 -13.17 -39.33 19.33
C THR A 72 -14.37 -38.60 19.93
N LEU A 73 -14.21 -38.08 21.15
CA LEU A 73 -15.22 -37.22 21.76
C LEU A 73 -15.27 -35.90 20.98
N LEU A 74 -16.48 -35.39 20.72
CA LEU A 74 -16.67 -34.09 20.06
C LEU A 74 -16.02 -32.94 20.85
N VAL A 75 -15.91 -33.11 22.17
CA VAL A 75 -15.32 -32.15 23.09
C VAL A 75 -13.87 -32.54 23.36
N LYS A 76 -12.93 -31.78 22.80
CA LYS A 76 -11.51 -31.92 23.13
C LYS A 76 -11.27 -31.39 24.53
N HIS A 77 -10.98 -32.28 25.49
CA HIS A 77 -10.56 -31.85 26.83
C HIS A 77 -9.24 -31.08 26.73
N ALA A 78 -9.13 -29.96 27.46
CA ALA A 78 -7.91 -29.17 27.50
C ALA A 78 -6.75 -30.03 28.03
N LEU A 79 -5.66 -30.12 27.28
CA LEU A 79 -4.44 -30.79 27.74
C LEU A 79 -3.91 -30.10 29.01
N THR A 80 -3.20 -30.86 29.84
CA THR A 80 -2.51 -30.33 31.03
C THR A 80 -1.54 -29.21 30.64
N GLU A 81 -1.28 -28.23 31.54
CA GLU A 81 -0.41 -27.08 31.25
C GLU A 81 0.98 -27.51 30.75
N GLU A 82 1.53 -28.59 31.29
CA GLU A 82 2.83 -29.13 30.90
C GLU A 82 2.85 -29.68 29.46
N GLU A 83 1.78 -30.34 29.03
CA GLU A 83 1.62 -30.83 27.65
C GLU A 83 1.36 -29.68 26.67
N GLN A 84 0.64 -28.64 27.10
CA GLN A 84 0.47 -27.42 26.30
C GLN A 84 1.80 -26.69 26.12
N ILE A 85 2.64 -26.60 27.16
CA ILE A 85 3.97 -25.99 27.08
C ILE A 85 4.89 -26.80 26.16
N ARG A 86 4.84 -28.14 26.21
CA ARG A 86 5.64 -29.00 25.32
C ARG A 86 5.19 -28.92 23.86
N LYS A 87 3.88 -28.85 23.58
CA LYS A 87 3.37 -28.64 22.21
C LYS A 87 3.66 -27.24 21.68
N LYS A 88 3.60 -26.19 22.51
CA LYS A 88 3.92 -24.80 22.12
C LYS A 88 5.36 -24.61 21.62
N LYS A 89 6.31 -25.49 21.96
CA LYS A 89 7.72 -25.36 21.55
C LYS A 89 8.06 -25.99 20.20
N LYS A 90 7.24 -26.90 19.67
CA LYS A 90 7.49 -27.48 18.34
C LYS A 90 6.88 -26.55 17.30
N ARG A 91 7.72 -25.70 16.69
CA ARG A 91 7.34 -24.94 15.50
C ARG A 91 6.87 -25.94 14.45
N LYS A 92 5.67 -25.74 13.92
CA LYS A 92 5.13 -26.59 12.87
C LYS A 92 6.03 -26.44 11.64
N THR A 93 6.38 -27.57 11.04
CA THR A 93 7.19 -27.61 9.82
C THR A 93 6.41 -28.32 8.74
N THR A 94 6.47 -27.82 7.52
CA THR A 94 5.87 -28.46 6.35
C THR A 94 6.97 -29.00 5.44
N VAL A 95 6.75 -30.19 4.88
CA VAL A 95 7.63 -30.82 3.90
C VAL A 95 7.20 -30.38 2.51
N LYS A 96 8.05 -29.67 1.76
CA LYS A 96 7.77 -29.35 0.34
C LYS A 96 7.83 -30.62 -0.52
N ILE A 97 7.32 -30.54 -1.75
CA ILE A 97 7.33 -31.63 -2.75
C ILE A 97 8.76 -32.15 -3.09
N GLY A 98 9.84 -31.52 -2.62
CA GLY A 98 11.22 -31.99 -2.71
C GLY A 98 11.80 -32.64 -1.44
N GLY A 99 10.98 -32.90 -0.41
CA GLY A 99 11.45 -33.41 0.89
C GLY A 99 12.09 -32.35 1.80
N GLU A 100 12.22 -31.11 1.32
CA GLU A 100 12.75 -29.99 2.11
C GLU A 100 11.75 -29.59 3.19
N VAL A 101 12.18 -29.70 4.45
CA VAL A 101 11.42 -29.28 5.62
C VAL A 101 11.61 -27.77 5.81
N ARG A 102 10.55 -26.99 5.64
CA ARG A 102 10.56 -25.55 5.94
C ARG A 102 9.62 -25.19 7.08
N ARG A 103 9.89 -24.07 7.75
CA ARG A 103 8.94 -23.45 8.68
C ARG A 103 7.71 -22.99 7.90
N LEU A 104 6.53 -23.21 8.46
CA LEU A 104 5.30 -22.64 7.93
C LEU A 104 5.39 -21.11 7.99
N ILE A 105 4.90 -20.46 6.93
CA ILE A 105 4.75 -19.01 6.91
C ILE A 105 3.51 -18.67 7.74
N TRP A 106 3.47 -17.46 8.33
CA TRP A 106 2.42 -17.06 9.26
C TRP A 106 1.00 -17.28 8.73
N TYR A 107 0.75 -17.09 7.43
CA TYR A 107 -0.57 -17.30 6.84
C TYR A 107 -0.92 -18.77 6.66
N GLU A 108 0.05 -19.65 6.44
CA GLU A 108 -0.15 -21.11 6.40
C GLU A 108 -0.49 -21.63 7.80
N GLU A 109 0.19 -21.10 8.83
CA GLU A 109 -0.14 -21.40 10.24
C GLU A 109 -1.55 -20.94 10.61
N TRP A 110 -2.02 -19.82 10.05
CA TRP A 110 -3.36 -19.31 10.30
C TRP A 110 -4.43 -20.13 9.58
N GLU A 111 -4.18 -20.51 8.33
CA GLU A 111 -5.08 -21.34 7.52
C GLU A 111 -5.47 -22.64 8.25
N GLU A 112 -4.52 -23.22 9.00
CA GLU A 112 -4.78 -24.32 9.93
C GLU A 112 -5.74 -23.90 11.06
N GLY A 113 -7.01 -24.32 10.92
CA GLY A 113 -8.05 -24.09 11.92
C GLY A 113 -8.80 -22.78 11.76
N GLU A 114 -8.50 -21.97 10.74
CA GLU A 114 -9.24 -20.74 10.44
C GLU A 114 -10.75 -21.01 10.27
N HIS A 115 -11.13 -22.15 9.69
CA HIS A 115 -12.52 -22.57 9.51
C HIS A 115 -13.30 -22.78 10.83
N MET A 116 -12.61 -23.02 11.94
CA MET A 116 -13.22 -23.20 13.26
C MET A 116 -13.37 -21.88 14.02
N ARG A 117 -12.64 -20.83 13.65
CA ARG A 117 -12.64 -19.55 14.35
C ARG A 117 -13.92 -18.78 14.01
N ARG A 118 -14.68 -18.44 15.05
CA ARG A 118 -15.91 -17.63 14.96
C ARG A 118 -15.95 -16.63 16.10
N CYS A 119 -16.41 -15.42 15.79
CA CYS A 119 -16.82 -14.42 16.79
C CYS A 119 -18.30 -14.68 17.16
N THR A 120 -18.65 -14.48 18.43
CA THR A 120 -20.05 -14.45 18.87
C THR A 120 -20.45 -12.99 19.02
N THR A 121 -20.99 -12.40 17.95
CA THR A 121 -21.48 -11.02 17.99
C THR A 121 -22.99 -11.00 18.23
N ASN A 122 -23.49 -10.08 19.06
CA ASN A 122 -24.91 -9.87 19.22
C ASN A 122 -25.47 -9.08 18.00
N PRO A 123 -26.42 -9.62 17.21
CA PRO A 123 -26.98 -8.91 16.06
C PRO A 123 -27.72 -7.61 16.41
N LEU A 124 -28.09 -7.43 17.68
CA LEU A 124 -28.81 -6.24 18.16
C LEU A 124 -27.89 -5.05 18.47
N THR A 125 -26.57 -5.24 18.51
CA THR A 125 -25.63 -4.12 18.71
C THR A 125 -25.42 -3.36 17.41
N SER A 126 -24.98 -2.09 17.53
CA SER A 126 -24.75 -1.23 16.36
C SER A 126 -23.74 -1.88 15.41
N ARG A 127 -23.86 -1.62 14.09
CA ARG A 127 -22.91 -2.15 13.09
C ARG A 127 -21.46 -1.76 13.39
N VAL A 128 -21.26 -0.56 13.97
CA VAL A 128 -19.95 -0.05 14.38
C VAL A 128 -19.39 -0.88 15.54
N ASP A 129 -20.18 -1.12 16.58
CA ASP A 129 -19.75 -1.94 17.73
C ASP A 129 -19.46 -3.39 17.32
N ARG A 130 -20.28 -3.93 16.41
CA ARG A 130 -20.05 -5.27 15.82
C ARG A 130 -18.72 -5.33 15.08
N LEU A 131 -18.33 -4.28 14.35
CA LEU A 131 -17.03 -4.20 13.68
C LEU A 131 -15.88 -4.15 14.68
N HIS A 132 -16.00 -3.30 15.71
CA HIS A 132 -15.01 -3.19 16.78
C HIS A 132 -14.80 -4.54 17.49
N GLN A 133 -15.88 -5.24 17.85
CA GLN A 133 -15.80 -6.56 18.47
C GLN A 133 -15.14 -7.57 17.51
N ALA A 134 -15.54 -7.59 16.24
CA ALA A 134 -14.95 -8.50 15.26
C ALA A 134 -13.44 -8.27 15.07
N VAL A 135 -12.98 -7.01 15.13
CA VAL A 135 -11.56 -6.65 15.00
C VAL A 135 -10.77 -7.04 16.24
N GLN A 136 -11.33 -6.84 17.42
CA GLN A 136 -10.75 -7.30 18.68
C GLN A 136 -10.64 -8.83 18.69
N ASP A 137 -11.73 -9.53 18.37
CA ASP A 137 -11.79 -10.99 18.29
C ASP A 137 -10.85 -11.55 17.22
N PHE A 138 -10.74 -10.88 16.08
CA PHE A 138 -9.79 -11.28 15.04
C PHE A 138 -8.35 -11.26 15.57
N ARG A 139 -8.01 -10.25 16.39
CA ARG A 139 -6.68 -10.12 17.00
C ARG A 139 -6.47 -11.05 18.19
N SER A 140 -7.46 -11.21 19.06
CA SER A 140 -7.35 -11.91 20.34
C SER A 140 -7.59 -13.43 20.25
N ILE A 141 -8.44 -13.89 19.33
CA ILE A 141 -8.83 -15.30 19.24
C ILE A 141 -7.73 -16.11 18.56
N SER A 142 -6.88 -16.71 19.41
CA SER A 142 -5.99 -17.85 19.14
C SER A 142 -5.05 -17.74 17.93
N ARG A 143 -4.82 -16.54 17.36
CA ARG A 143 -3.88 -16.33 16.25
C ARG A 143 -2.50 -16.00 16.82
N SER A 144 -1.49 -16.74 16.40
CA SER A 144 -0.10 -16.35 16.60
C SER A 144 0.20 -15.20 15.64
N TRP A 145 0.17 -13.97 16.15
CA TRP A 145 0.58 -12.83 15.34
C TRP A 145 2.08 -12.93 15.04
N PRO A 146 2.48 -12.75 13.78
CA PRO A 146 3.88 -12.79 13.43
C PRO A 146 4.65 -11.63 14.10
N PRO A 147 5.98 -11.76 14.28
CA PRO A 147 6.78 -10.71 14.89
C PRO A 147 6.66 -9.39 14.11
N PRO A 148 6.85 -8.23 14.76
CA PRO A 148 6.74 -6.93 14.10
C PRO A 148 7.73 -6.71 12.96
N THR A 149 8.82 -7.48 12.90
CA THR A 149 9.79 -7.48 11.80
C THR A 149 9.21 -7.97 10.47
N THR A 150 8.04 -8.63 10.52
CA THR A 150 7.33 -9.09 9.31
C THR A 150 6.51 -8.00 8.65
N GLY A 151 6.26 -6.86 9.31
CA GLY A 151 5.41 -5.78 8.79
C GLY A 151 3.90 -6.02 8.92
N VAL A 152 3.47 -7.24 9.30
CA VAL A 152 2.04 -7.61 9.34
C VAL A 152 1.24 -6.82 10.39
N PRO A 153 1.75 -6.58 11.63
CA PRO A 153 1.05 -5.71 12.57
C PRO A 153 0.85 -4.28 12.04
N GLN A 154 1.86 -3.74 11.34
CA GLN A 154 1.80 -2.41 10.75
C GLN A 154 0.78 -2.33 9.61
N LEU A 155 0.72 -3.37 8.77
CA LEU A 155 -0.32 -3.51 7.74
C LEU A 155 -1.72 -3.57 8.36
N TRP A 156 -1.87 -4.28 9.48
CA TRP A 156 -3.14 -4.37 10.18
C TRP A 156 -3.60 -3.03 10.71
N ASP A 157 -2.69 -2.26 11.32
CA ASP A 157 -3.02 -0.93 11.84
C ASP A 157 -3.26 0.07 10.69
N ALA A 158 -2.55 -0.04 9.56
CA ALA A 158 -2.83 0.75 8.36
C ALA A 158 -4.23 0.46 7.80
N PHE A 159 -4.63 -0.82 7.72
CA PHE A 159 -5.98 -1.21 7.32
C PHE A 159 -7.04 -0.67 8.29
N ARG A 160 -6.83 -0.83 9.60
CA ARG A 160 -7.75 -0.30 10.63
C ARG A 160 -7.88 1.22 10.60
N LEU A 161 -6.80 1.93 10.32
CA LEU A 161 -6.80 3.38 10.14
C LEU A 161 -7.61 3.79 8.90
N TYR A 162 -7.47 3.03 7.80
CA TYR A 162 -8.22 3.26 6.57
C TYR A 162 -9.73 3.07 6.76
N ILE A 163 -10.17 1.95 7.34
CA ILE A 163 -11.60 1.68 7.55
C ILE A 163 -12.21 2.45 8.74
N GLY A 164 -11.46 3.34 9.39
CA GLY A 164 -11.98 4.17 10.48
C GLY A 164 -12.17 3.43 11.80
N ILE A 165 -11.40 2.39 12.09
CA ILE A 165 -11.40 1.78 13.44
C ILE A 165 -10.40 2.49 14.35
N LEU A 166 -9.23 2.80 13.81
CA LEU A 166 -8.18 3.56 14.50
C LEU A 166 -8.21 5.02 14.03
N SER A 167 -8.04 5.95 14.97
CA SER A 167 -7.88 7.38 14.68
C SER A 167 -6.45 7.71 14.25
N ARG A 168 -5.47 7.05 14.88
CA ARG A 168 -4.03 7.27 14.67
C ARG A 168 -3.25 6.01 15.04
N ILE A 169 -2.17 5.74 14.32
CA ILE A 169 -1.17 4.74 14.73
C ILE A 169 -0.35 5.36 15.87
N LEU A 170 -0.42 4.79 17.07
CA LEU A 170 0.43 5.23 18.17
C LEU A 170 1.89 4.86 17.85
N PRO A 171 2.83 5.80 17.93
CA PRO A 171 4.23 5.42 17.95
C PRO A 171 4.46 4.52 19.18
N PRO A 172 5.33 3.51 19.09
CA PRO A 172 5.72 2.77 20.28
C PRO A 172 6.30 3.78 21.28
N PRO A 173 6.03 3.62 22.59
CA PRO A 173 6.63 4.44 23.62
C PRO A 173 8.14 4.33 23.44
N SER A 174 8.77 5.46 23.18
CA SER A 174 10.22 5.50 23.03
C SER A 174 10.84 5.03 24.34
N LYS A 175 11.72 4.03 24.28
CA LYS A 175 12.40 3.48 25.47
C LYS A 175 13.17 4.55 26.27
N ARG A 176 13.39 5.73 25.68
CA ARG A 176 14.07 6.86 26.29
C ARG A 176 13.31 7.46 27.49
N ARG A 177 11.97 7.35 27.54
CA ARG A 177 11.18 7.90 28.67
C ARG A 177 11.27 7.04 29.93
N GLN A 178 11.70 5.79 29.82
CA GLN A 178 11.82 4.88 30.96
C GLN A 178 13.09 5.12 31.79
N PHE A 179 14.13 5.77 31.22
CA PHE A 179 15.35 6.10 31.95
C PHE A 179 15.28 7.40 32.76
N GLN A 180 14.43 8.37 32.36
CA GLN A 180 14.30 9.63 33.11
C GLN A 180 13.39 9.54 34.33
N GLN A 181 12.59 8.47 34.47
CA GLN A 181 11.67 8.32 35.61
C GLN A 181 12.30 7.58 36.80
N ASP A 182 13.44 6.91 36.61
CA ASP A 182 14.18 6.21 37.68
C ASP A 182 15.34 7.02 38.30
N GLU A 183 15.69 8.20 37.77
CA GLU A 183 16.72 9.10 38.33
C GLU A 183 16.15 10.37 39.02
N GLY A 184 14.86 10.39 39.34
CA GLY A 184 14.19 11.51 40.01
C GLY A 184 14.30 11.50 41.55
N GLY A 185 15.43 11.03 42.10
CA GLY A 185 15.66 10.92 43.54
C GLY A 185 16.96 11.58 43.98
N GLY A 186 16.90 12.88 44.30
CA GLY A 186 17.92 13.56 45.10
C GLY A 186 18.67 14.67 44.35
N GLY A 187 18.40 15.91 44.75
CA GLY A 187 19.12 17.09 44.28
C GLY A 187 18.45 18.37 44.77
N ASP A 188 18.16 18.40 46.07
CA ASP A 188 18.02 19.64 46.85
C ASP A 188 19.44 20.21 47.03
N ASP A 189 19.57 21.54 46.95
CA ASP A 189 20.66 22.41 47.46
C ASP A 189 21.10 23.49 46.43
N ASP A 190 20.67 24.72 46.74
CA ASP A 190 21.48 25.93 46.95
C ASP A 190 22.57 26.30 45.91
N ASP A 191 22.51 27.52 45.35
CA ASP A 191 23.06 28.70 46.03
C ASP A 191 23.00 29.98 45.17
N ASP A 192 22.87 31.09 45.89
CA ASP A 192 22.87 32.49 45.47
C ASP A 192 24.08 32.92 44.63
N ASP A 193 23.90 33.93 43.76
CA ASP A 193 24.87 35.04 43.70
C ASP A 193 24.43 36.30 42.91
N ALA A 194 24.62 37.45 43.59
CA ALA A 194 25.13 38.74 43.08
C ALA A 194 24.13 39.93 42.81
N PRO A 195 24.62 41.20 42.83
CA PRO A 195 24.25 42.18 43.85
C PRO A 195 23.80 43.53 43.24
N GLY A 196 23.35 44.50 44.06
CA GLY A 196 23.27 45.89 43.61
C GLY A 196 22.28 46.78 44.34
N ASP A 197 22.74 47.33 45.46
CA ASP A 197 22.14 48.46 46.17
C ASP A 197 22.17 49.73 45.29
N VAL A 198 21.00 50.21 44.87
CA VAL A 198 20.80 51.59 44.39
C VAL A 198 19.52 52.17 44.99
N ASN A 199 19.73 53.13 45.88
CA ASN A 199 18.77 54.10 46.38
C ASN A 199 18.02 54.80 45.23
N GLU A 200 16.68 54.66 45.17
CA GLU A 200 15.84 55.64 44.47
C GLU A 200 14.42 55.75 45.05
N VAL A 201 14.23 56.85 45.80
CA VAL A 201 13.00 57.64 46.02
C VAL A 201 11.71 56.90 46.40
N GLU A 202 11.34 56.99 47.68
CA GLU A 202 10.00 56.73 48.21
C GLU A 202 8.92 57.58 47.47
N MET A 203 8.24 56.98 46.50
CA MET A 203 6.85 57.28 46.19
C MET A 203 5.98 56.15 46.72
N VAL A 204 5.64 56.19 48.01
CA VAL A 204 4.76 55.19 48.65
C VAL A 204 3.30 55.48 48.24
N ASN A 205 2.95 55.04 47.04
CA ASN A 205 1.57 54.91 46.58
C ASN A 205 1.41 53.55 45.87
N ASN A 206 0.96 52.56 46.64
CA ASN A 206 0.17 51.41 46.17
C ASN A 206 0.82 50.36 45.23
N GLU A 207 2.13 50.10 45.33
CA GLU A 207 2.81 49.08 44.52
C GLU A 207 2.31 47.64 44.73
N GLU A 208 1.90 47.28 45.96
CA GLU A 208 1.39 45.93 46.25
C GLU A 208 0.08 45.64 45.52
N GLU A 209 -0.81 46.62 45.40
CA GLU A 209 -2.08 46.45 44.70
C GLU A 209 -1.86 46.28 43.19
N VAL A 210 -0.84 46.94 42.62
CA VAL A 210 -0.46 46.77 41.21
C VAL A 210 0.14 45.38 40.95
N LYS A 211 0.97 44.85 41.86
CA LYS A 211 1.53 43.48 41.76
C LYS A 211 0.42 42.42 41.86
N GLN A 212 -0.52 42.57 42.79
CA GLN A 212 -1.66 41.63 42.93
C GLN A 212 -2.57 41.65 41.69
N ARG A 213 -2.86 42.85 41.13
CA ARG A 213 -3.63 42.96 39.88
C ARG A 213 -2.92 42.32 38.69
N ARG A 214 -1.59 42.42 38.62
CA ARG A 214 -0.79 41.78 37.56
C ARG A 214 -0.78 40.25 37.69
N GLN A 215 -0.62 39.71 38.90
CA GLN A 215 -0.69 38.26 39.15
C GLN A 215 -2.07 37.69 38.82
N LYS A 216 -3.14 38.34 39.30
CA LYS A 216 -4.51 37.93 38.99
C LYS A 216 -4.79 37.93 37.48
N ARG A 217 -4.36 38.97 36.75
CA ARG A 217 -4.50 39.02 35.28
C ARG A 217 -3.71 37.91 34.58
N GLN A 218 -2.52 37.57 35.07
CA GLN A 218 -1.72 36.46 34.53
C GLN A 218 -2.35 35.09 34.80
N GLU A 219 -2.96 34.88 35.98
CA GLU A 219 -3.70 33.66 36.30
C GLU A 219 -4.95 33.52 35.45
N GLU A 220 -5.75 34.59 35.31
CA GLU A 220 -6.93 34.62 34.44
C GLU A 220 -6.55 34.35 32.97
N GLU A 221 -5.43 34.89 32.49
CA GLU A 221 -4.94 34.62 31.14
C GLU A 221 -4.45 33.18 30.98
N LYS A 222 -3.76 32.60 31.98
CA LYS A 222 -3.36 31.19 31.98
C LYS A 222 -4.56 30.25 31.98
N GLU A 223 -5.58 30.55 32.79
CA GLU A 223 -6.82 29.78 32.84
C GLU A 223 -7.60 29.86 31.52
N LYS A 224 -7.68 31.06 30.94
CA LYS A 224 -8.29 31.24 29.61
C LYS A 224 -7.52 30.48 28.53
N ARG A 225 -6.18 30.56 28.49
CA ARG A 225 -5.34 29.79 27.56
C ARG A 225 -5.52 28.29 27.73
N LYS A 226 -5.61 27.80 28.97
CA LYS A 226 -5.88 26.39 29.26
C LYS A 226 -7.26 25.98 28.74
N LYS A 227 -8.30 26.78 28.99
CA LYS A 227 -9.65 26.51 28.50
C LYS A 227 -9.72 26.55 26.97
N ASP A 228 -9.14 27.55 26.32
CA ASP A 228 -9.10 27.66 24.86
C ASP A 228 -8.34 26.46 24.24
N PHE A 229 -7.28 26.00 24.90
CA PHE A 229 -6.55 24.79 24.51
C PHE A 229 -7.41 23.52 24.67
N ASP A 230 -8.11 23.38 25.80
CA ASP A 230 -9.00 22.24 26.07
C ASP A 230 -10.19 22.20 25.10
N ASP A 231 -10.80 23.35 24.78
CA ASP A 231 -11.90 23.48 23.82
C ASP A 231 -11.43 23.17 22.38
N ALA A 232 -10.25 23.67 21.97
CA ALA A 232 -9.66 23.33 20.68
C ALA A 232 -9.26 21.85 20.59
N ALA A 233 -8.76 21.26 21.68
CA ALA A 233 -8.46 19.83 21.76
C ALA A 233 -9.73 18.98 21.64
N ARG A 234 -10.83 19.38 22.31
CA ARG A 234 -12.14 18.73 22.19
C ARG A 234 -12.70 18.82 20.77
N ALA A 235 -12.67 19.99 20.15
CA ALA A 235 -13.14 20.17 18.77
C ALA A 235 -12.33 19.32 17.78
N ARG A 236 -11.01 19.18 17.99
CA ARG A 236 -10.17 18.26 17.20
C ARG A 236 -10.52 16.80 17.44
N ALA A 237 -10.82 16.42 18.68
CA ALA A 237 -11.23 15.05 19.02
C ALA A 237 -12.58 14.70 18.40
N GLU A 238 -13.57 15.60 18.47
CA GLU A 238 -14.88 15.45 17.83
C GLU A 238 -14.75 15.32 16.31
N ARG A 239 -13.99 16.22 15.65
CA ARG A 239 -13.73 16.11 14.20
C ARG A 239 -13.09 14.78 13.83
N ARG A 240 -12.14 14.28 14.63
CA ARG A 240 -11.54 12.95 14.40
C ARG A 240 -12.55 11.82 14.56
N GLY A 241 -13.43 11.92 15.56
CA GLY A 241 -14.53 10.98 15.76
C GLY A 241 -15.49 10.94 14.57
N GLU A 242 -15.84 12.10 14.03
CA GLU A 242 -16.69 12.23 12.84
C GLU A 242 -16.02 11.63 11.60
N LEU A 243 -14.74 11.95 11.33
CA LEU A 243 -14.00 11.38 10.20
C LEU A 243 -13.86 9.85 10.32
N LYS A 244 -13.69 9.36 11.55
CA LYS A 244 -13.64 7.93 11.86
C LYS A 244 -14.97 7.27 11.52
N GLU A 245 -16.09 7.84 11.96
CA GLU A 245 -17.43 7.34 11.65
C GLU A 245 -17.74 7.38 10.16
N GLN A 246 -17.36 8.46 9.46
CA GLN A 246 -17.52 8.57 8.01
C GLN A 246 -16.73 7.49 7.25
N ARG A 247 -15.50 7.18 7.66
CA ARG A 247 -14.70 6.08 7.07
C ARG A 247 -15.34 4.71 7.30
N MET A 248 -15.88 4.46 8.48
CA MET A 248 -16.62 3.22 8.77
C MET A 248 -17.89 3.14 7.93
N GLU A 249 -18.67 4.21 7.87
CA GLU A 249 -19.89 4.28 7.06
C GLU A 249 -19.60 4.07 5.57
N TYR A 250 -18.51 4.64 5.07
CA TYR A 250 -18.05 4.39 3.71
C TYR A 250 -17.82 2.91 3.43
N PHE A 251 -17.05 2.26 4.31
CA PHE A 251 -16.77 0.85 4.19
C PHE A 251 -18.06 0.02 4.21
N PHE A 252 -19.06 0.40 5.01
CA PHE A 252 -20.36 -0.28 5.03
C PHE A 252 -21.23 0.00 3.80
N ASN A 253 -21.12 1.19 3.21
CA ASN A 253 -21.91 1.58 2.04
C ASN A 253 -21.46 0.84 0.78
N ASP A 254 -20.14 0.71 0.57
CA ASP A 254 -19.57 -0.06 -0.53
C ASP A 254 -18.23 -0.72 -0.14
N PRO A 255 -18.28 -1.91 0.50
CA PRO A 255 -17.07 -2.66 0.86
C PRO A 255 -16.19 -3.00 -0.35
N GLU A 256 -16.78 -3.19 -1.53
CA GLU A 256 -16.04 -3.53 -2.75
C GLU A 256 -15.20 -2.34 -3.21
N LEU A 257 -15.82 -1.16 -3.29
CA LEU A 257 -15.13 0.08 -3.65
C LEU A 257 -14.05 0.44 -2.62
N ALA A 258 -14.36 0.32 -1.33
CA ALA A 258 -13.39 0.55 -0.26
C ALA A 258 -12.15 -0.36 -0.39
N MET A 259 -12.31 -1.64 -0.74
CA MET A 259 -11.15 -2.51 -0.98
C MET A 259 -10.38 -2.16 -2.25
N LYS A 260 -11.06 -1.70 -3.30
CA LYS A 260 -10.38 -1.22 -4.51
C LYS A 260 -9.50 -0.03 -4.18
N GLU A 261 -10.04 0.99 -3.51
CA GLU A 261 -9.28 2.18 -3.11
C GLU A 261 -8.15 1.87 -2.13
N PHE A 262 -8.43 1.00 -1.13
CA PHE A 262 -7.42 0.61 -0.14
C PHE A 262 -6.17 0.04 -0.81
N PHE A 263 -6.34 -0.94 -1.71
CA PHE A 263 -5.23 -1.57 -2.44
C PHE A 263 -4.77 -0.78 -3.68
N SER A 264 -5.30 0.42 -3.91
CA SER A 264 -4.94 1.30 -5.03
C SER A 264 -4.30 2.58 -4.51
N ALA A 265 -5.01 3.70 -4.54
CA ALA A 265 -4.50 5.02 -4.13
C ALA A 265 -3.98 5.00 -2.69
N HIS A 266 -4.74 4.43 -1.73
CA HIS A 266 -4.30 4.45 -0.33
C HIS A 266 -2.99 3.67 -0.10
N PHE A 267 -2.86 2.47 -0.68
CA PHE A 267 -1.64 1.68 -0.61
C PHE A 267 -0.44 2.42 -1.22
N ARG A 268 -0.66 3.18 -2.29
CA ARG A 268 0.37 3.98 -2.94
C ARG A 268 0.77 5.17 -2.10
N ASP A 269 -0.19 5.95 -1.62
CA ASP A 269 0.05 7.19 -0.87
C ASP A 269 0.72 6.96 0.47
N LYS A 270 0.41 5.83 1.12
CA LYS A 270 1.09 5.41 2.35
C LYS A 270 2.43 4.72 2.09
N GLY A 271 2.88 4.66 0.84
CA GLY A 271 4.13 4.03 0.44
C GLY A 271 4.15 2.51 0.62
N LEU A 272 3.01 1.87 0.90
CA LEU A 272 2.90 0.43 1.12
C LEU A 272 3.16 -0.34 -0.17
N VAL A 273 2.83 0.25 -1.33
CA VAL A 273 3.06 -0.37 -2.65
C VAL A 273 4.55 -0.52 -2.99
N TRP A 274 5.44 0.21 -2.31
CA TRP A 274 6.90 0.17 -2.55
C TRP A 274 7.63 -0.88 -1.73
N ASP A 275 6.95 -1.54 -0.78
CA ASP A 275 7.50 -2.68 -0.06
C ASP A 275 6.88 -3.99 -0.59
N GLU A 276 7.71 -4.84 -1.20
CA GLU A 276 7.28 -6.14 -1.73
C GLU A 276 6.66 -7.04 -0.65
N LYS A 277 7.09 -6.90 0.62
CA LYS A 277 6.50 -7.65 1.74
C LYS A 277 5.07 -7.18 2.01
N HIS A 278 4.81 -5.88 1.89
CA HIS A 278 3.47 -5.32 2.07
C HIS A 278 2.52 -5.70 0.94
N CYS A 279 2.97 -5.67 -0.31
CA CYS A 279 2.18 -6.13 -1.46
C CYS A 279 1.83 -7.63 -1.40
N LYS A 280 2.69 -8.46 -0.80
CA LYS A 280 2.40 -9.88 -0.57
C LYS A 280 1.52 -10.11 0.66
N GLY A 281 1.83 -9.48 1.80
CA GLY A 281 1.20 -9.75 3.08
C GLY A 281 -0.15 -9.05 3.28
N GLY A 282 -0.31 -7.83 2.76
CA GLY A 282 -1.49 -6.99 2.96
C GLY A 282 -2.79 -7.63 2.49
N PRO A 283 -2.89 -8.05 1.21
CA PRO A 283 -4.08 -8.73 0.70
C PRO A 283 -4.41 -10.00 1.46
N ILE A 284 -3.42 -10.79 1.83
CA ILE A 284 -3.63 -12.03 2.59
C ILE A 284 -4.26 -11.72 3.96
N LEU A 285 -3.71 -10.75 4.68
CA LEU A 285 -4.21 -10.33 5.99
C LEU A 285 -5.68 -9.86 5.91
N VAL A 286 -6.00 -9.00 4.95
CA VAL A 286 -7.37 -8.49 4.76
C VAL A 286 -8.31 -9.60 4.31
N GLU A 287 -7.86 -10.53 3.46
CA GLU A 287 -8.64 -11.71 3.05
C GLU A 287 -9.03 -12.56 4.27
N PHE A 288 -8.10 -12.83 5.18
CA PHE A 288 -8.41 -13.54 6.43
C PHE A 288 -9.45 -12.79 7.26
N PHE A 289 -9.31 -11.48 7.41
CA PHE A 289 -10.25 -10.68 8.19
C PHE A 289 -11.65 -10.67 7.59
N LEU A 290 -11.80 -10.39 6.30
CA LEU A 290 -13.11 -10.36 5.65
C LEU A 290 -13.80 -11.74 5.69
N ASN A 291 -13.06 -12.81 5.45
CA ASN A 291 -13.59 -14.17 5.57
C ASN A 291 -13.99 -14.50 7.01
N PHE A 292 -13.24 -14.02 8.00
CA PHE A 292 -13.60 -14.17 9.42
C PHE A 292 -14.90 -13.43 9.76
N VAL A 293 -15.08 -12.20 9.27
CA VAL A 293 -16.30 -11.40 9.44
C VAL A 293 -17.50 -12.10 8.80
N ILE A 294 -17.36 -12.59 7.56
CA ILE A 294 -18.41 -13.35 6.84
C ILE A 294 -18.76 -14.63 7.58
N ARG A 295 -17.77 -15.45 7.94
CA ARG A 295 -17.97 -16.75 8.60
C ARG A 295 -18.58 -16.62 9.99
N SER A 296 -18.25 -15.54 10.71
CA SER A 296 -18.81 -15.24 12.03
C SER A 296 -20.20 -14.60 11.93
N ASN A 297 -20.69 -14.35 10.70
CA ASN A 297 -21.96 -13.68 10.44
C ASN A 297 -22.08 -12.35 11.21
N VAL A 298 -21.01 -11.56 11.22
CA VAL A 298 -20.98 -10.27 11.92
C VAL A 298 -21.96 -9.30 11.28
N PHE A 299 -22.06 -9.32 9.93
CA PHE A 299 -22.93 -8.47 9.12
C PHE A 299 -23.76 -9.29 8.12
N PRO A 300 -24.82 -9.98 8.57
CA PRO A 300 -25.71 -10.70 7.65
C PRO A 300 -26.28 -9.81 6.54
N GLU A 301 -26.45 -8.51 6.81
CA GLU A 301 -26.99 -7.53 5.87
C GLU A 301 -26.04 -7.16 4.71
N TYR A 302 -24.73 -7.39 4.86
CA TYR A 302 -23.70 -7.03 3.87
C TYR A 302 -22.94 -8.26 3.32
N ASP A 303 -23.43 -9.48 3.54
CA ASP A 303 -22.72 -10.72 3.15
C ASP A 303 -22.35 -10.74 1.66
N ARG A 304 -23.26 -10.29 0.79
CA ARG A 304 -23.03 -10.27 -0.66
C ARG A 304 -21.94 -9.27 -1.04
N GLU A 305 -22.00 -8.06 -0.49
CA GLU A 305 -21.07 -6.98 -0.75
C GLU A 305 -19.67 -7.31 -0.18
N LEU A 306 -19.60 -7.90 1.01
CA LEU A 306 -18.35 -8.39 1.60
C LEU A 306 -17.71 -9.51 0.77
N ARG A 307 -18.50 -10.40 0.15
CA ARG A 307 -17.96 -11.42 -0.78
C ARG A 307 -17.34 -10.80 -2.02
N ARG A 308 -17.96 -9.74 -2.58
CA ARG A 308 -17.36 -8.99 -3.70
C ARG A 308 -16.07 -8.29 -3.29
N ALA A 309 -16.02 -7.73 -2.07
CA ALA A 309 -14.80 -7.19 -1.50
C ALA A 309 -13.71 -8.27 -1.39
N VAL A 310 -14.03 -9.48 -0.93
CA VAL A 310 -13.09 -10.62 -0.92
C VAL A 310 -12.58 -10.95 -2.32
N ASP A 311 -13.41 -10.88 -3.37
CA ASP A 311 -12.97 -11.11 -4.74
C ASP A 311 -11.95 -10.06 -5.20
N ILE A 312 -12.12 -8.78 -4.80
CA ILE A 312 -11.11 -7.73 -5.02
C ILE A 312 -9.83 -8.02 -4.25
N VAL A 313 -9.92 -8.44 -2.99
CA VAL A 313 -8.73 -8.76 -2.20
C VAL A 313 -7.97 -9.95 -2.79
N LYS A 314 -8.67 -10.98 -3.28
CA LYS A 314 -8.05 -12.09 -4.02
C LYS A 314 -7.35 -11.59 -5.27
N LYS A 315 -7.95 -10.66 -6.02
CA LYS A 315 -7.31 -10.04 -7.18
C LYS A 315 -6.05 -9.27 -6.77
N ALA A 316 -6.12 -8.48 -5.69
CA ALA A 316 -4.99 -7.74 -5.13
C ALA A 316 -3.83 -8.66 -4.71
N LYS A 317 -4.13 -9.83 -4.13
CA LYS A 317 -3.15 -10.84 -3.73
C LYS A 317 -2.28 -11.33 -4.90
N PHE A 318 -2.82 -11.33 -6.12
CA PHE A 318 -2.08 -11.67 -7.34
C PHE A 318 -1.44 -10.43 -7.99
N GLU A 319 -2.20 -9.35 -8.16
CA GLU A 319 -1.76 -8.20 -8.95
C GLU A 319 -0.77 -7.27 -8.23
N LEU A 320 -0.87 -7.10 -6.90
CA LEU A 320 0.05 -6.22 -6.17
C LEU A 320 1.50 -6.72 -6.17
N PRO A 321 1.80 -8.02 -5.97
CA PRO A 321 3.15 -8.51 -6.19
C PRO A 321 3.59 -8.43 -7.67
N LEU A 322 2.63 -8.51 -8.60
CA LEU A 322 2.90 -8.46 -10.02
C LEU A 322 3.33 -7.05 -10.48
N THR A 323 2.92 -5.97 -9.79
CA THR A 323 3.40 -4.60 -10.09
C THR A 323 4.92 -4.49 -10.05
N PHE A 324 5.58 -5.16 -9.10
CA PHE A 324 7.03 -5.25 -9.00
C PHE A 324 7.64 -6.06 -10.13
N GLN A 325 7.00 -7.17 -10.52
CA GLN A 325 7.50 -7.99 -11.62
C GLN A 325 7.44 -7.23 -12.94
N VAL A 326 6.35 -6.50 -13.18
CA VAL A 326 6.18 -5.58 -14.31
C VAL A 326 7.26 -4.49 -14.24
N GLY A 327 7.38 -3.79 -13.11
CA GLY A 327 8.38 -2.72 -12.95
C GLY A 327 9.85 -3.18 -13.08
N LYS A 328 10.15 -4.44 -12.77
CA LYS A 328 11.46 -5.07 -13.02
C LYS A 328 11.62 -5.59 -14.45
N ALA A 329 10.53 -5.78 -15.19
CA ALA A 329 10.54 -6.29 -16.55
C ALA A 329 10.63 -5.17 -17.60
N ILE A 330 10.12 -3.98 -17.29
CA ILE A 330 10.10 -2.82 -18.19
C ILE A 330 10.67 -1.56 -17.51
N PRO A 331 11.37 -0.68 -18.23
CA PRO A 331 11.76 -0.84 -19.63
C PRO A 331 12.79 -1.97 -19.82
N ASP A 332 12.66 -2.71 -20.92
CA ASP A 332 13.61 -3.78 -21.30
C ASP A 332 14.81 -3.21 -22.09
N LEU A 333 15.72 -4.07 -22.57
CA LEU A 333 16.94 -3.58 -23.25
C LEU A 333 16.63 -2.95 -24.61
N PHE A 334 15.55 -3.36 -25.28
CA PHE A 334 15.13 -2.71 -26.51
C PHE A 334 14.70 -1.27 -26.24
N ASN A 335 13.86 -1.07 -25.22
CA ASN A 335 13.36 0.24 -24.84
C ASN A 335 14.50 1.17 -24.37
N VAL A 336 15.38 0.67 -23.50
CA VAL A 336 16.59 1.40 -23.06
C VAL A 336 17.53 1.69 -24.23
N GLY A 337 17.68 0.75 -25.17
CA GLY A 337 18.49 0.94 -26.36
C GLY A 337 17.93 1.99 -27.32
N CYS A 338 16.59 2.11 -27.43
CA CYS A 338 15.94 3.16 -28.18
C CYS A 338 16.14 4.54 -27.54
N GLU A 339 16.02 4.64 -26.20
CA GLU A 339 16.34 5.87 -25.46
C GLU A 339 17.79 6.31 -25.70
N TYR A 340 18.74 5.36 -25.65
CA TYR A 340 20.14 5.66 -25.94
C TYR A 340 20.35 6.12 -27.39
N LEU A 341 19.65 5.49 -28.34
CA LEU A 341 19.80 5.77 -29.76
C LEU A 341 19.22 7.13 -30.15
N PHE A 342 18.02 7.45 -29.68
CA PHE A 342 17.30 8.65 -30.07
C PHE A 342 17.50 9.82 -29.10
N GLY A 343 18.07 9.56 -27.93
CA GLY A 343 18.13 10.48 -26.80
C GLY A 343 16.90 10.34 -25.91
N ASN A 344 17.00 10.86 -24.68
CA ASN A 344 15.88 10.86 -23.74
C ASN A 344 14.83 11.90 -24.18
N MET A 345 13.64 11.41 -24.52
CA MET A 345 12.50 12.19 -25.00
C MET A 345 11.65 12.76 -23.86
N THR A 346 11.99 12.44 -22.62
CA THR A 346 11.23 12.83 -21.43
C THR A 346 11.78 14.07 -20.72
N ASN A 347 13.04 14.45 -20.99
CA ASN A 347 13.73 15.56 -20.32
C ASN A 347 13.13 16.97 -20.53
N ALA A 348 12.16 17.14 -21.44
CA ALA A 348 11.55 18.45 -21.67
C ALA A 348 10.68 18.96 -20.52
N LEU A 349 10.27 18.10 -19.56
CA LEU A 349 9.27 18.45 -18.55
C LEU A 349 9.76 18.38 -17.09
N VAL A 350 11.05 18.15 -16.84
CA VAL A 350 11.65 18.29 -15.49
C VAL A 350 12.10 19.74 -15.25
N VAL A 351 11.30 20.69 -15.73
CA VAL A 351 11.16 21.95 -15.00
C VAL A 351 10.04 21.63 -14.03
N TRP A 352 10.38 21.44 -12.76
CA TRP A 352 9.43 21.53 -11.66
C TRP A 352 8.88 22.96 -11.70
N GLU A 353 7.97 23.23 -12.64
CA GLU A 353 7.33 24.52 -12.77
C GLU A 353 6.54 24.67 -11.48
N ASP A 354 7.03 25.57 -10.63
CA ASP A 354 6.54 25.84 -9.30
C ASP A 354 5.04 26.11 -9.35
N VAL A 355 4.24 25.05 -9.12
CA VAL A 355 2.80 25.09 -8.85
C VAL A 355 2.48 26.00 -7.65
N ALA A 356 3.50 26.52 -6.96
CA ALA A 356 3.40 27.51 -5.91
C ALA A 356 3.02 28.94 -6.38
N THR A 357 2.94 29.26 -7.68
CA THR A 357 2.74 30.66 -8.13
C THR A 357 1.36 31.05 -8.68
N GLU A 358 0.45 30.10 -8.96
CA GLU A 358 -0.87 30.47 -9.51
C GLU A 358 -1.96 30.75 -8.46
N THR A 359 -1.75 30.43 -7.18
CA THR A 359 -2.78 30.63 -6.14
C THR A 359 -2.89 32.06 -5.59
N LYS A 360 -2.16 33.06 -6.13
CA LYS A 360 -2.13 34.42 -5.58
C LYS A 360 -2.80 35.53 -6.41
N LYS A 361 -3.52 35.21 -7.49
CA LYS A 361 -4.07 36.26 -8.38
C LYS A 361 -5.59 36.33 -8.54
N GLU A 362 -6.38 35.54 -7.82
CA GLU A 362 -7.85 35.53 -7.99
C GLU A 362 -8.69 36.02 -6.80
N GLU A 363 -8.12 36.63 -5.76
CA GLU A 363 -8.92 37.10 -4.59
C GLU A 363 -9.34 38.59 -4.59
N ASP A 364 -9.13 39.37 -5.65
CA ASP A 364 -9.36 40.84 -5.60
C ASP A 364 -10.34 41.41 -6.64
N LYS A 365 -11.39 40.65 -7.03
CA LYS A 365 -12.51 41.23 -7.80
C LYS A 365 -13.88 40.70 -7.37
N ASP A 366 -14.75 41.68 -7.08
CA ASP A 366 -16.20 41.65 -6.78
C ASP A 366 -16.58 41.29 -5.32
N GLU A 367 -17.40 42.04 -4.57
CA GLU A 367 -18.55 42.87 -4.93
C GLU A 367 -18.77 44.03 -3.92
N THR A 368 -19.07 45.24 -4.38
CA THR A 368 -20.01 46.15 -3.68
C THR A 368 -20.60 47.16 -4.66
N ALA A 369 -21.70 46.76 -5.31
CA ALA A 369 -22.57 47.67 -6.05
C ALA A 369 -23.80 48.02 -5.21
N LYS A 370 -24.00 49.32 -4.93
CA LYS A 370 -25.30 49.94 -4.63
C LYS A 370 -25.51 51.13 -5.58
N PRO A 371 -26.76 51.43 -6.00
CA PRO A 371 -27.02 52.41 -7.04
C PRO A 371 -27.50 53.78 -6.52
N GLU A 372 -27.42 54.78 -7.42
CA GLU A 372 -28.01 56.14 -7.39
C GLU A 372 -27.33 57.15 -6.44
N GLU A 373 -27.03 58.41 -6.78
CA GLU A 373 -27.79 59.42 -7.55
C GLU A 373 -26.87 60.61 -7.99
N LYS A 374 -27.35 61.42 -8.95
CA LYS A 374 -26.72 62.58 -9.63
C LYS A 374 -26.15 63.69 -8.72
N ASN A 375 -24.98 64.27 -9.07
CA ASN A 375 -24.83 65.70 -9.43
C ASN A 375 -23.42 66.14 -9.89
N GLU A 376 -23.47 67.15 -10.75
CA GLU A 376 -22.53 68.11 -11.39
C GLU A 376 -21.04 68.30 -10.96
N GLU A 377 -20.24 68.41 -12.03
CA GLU A 377 -19.07 69.28 -12.34
C GLU A 377 -17.66 69.11 -11.68
N PRO A 378 -16.58 69.47 -12.43
CA PRO A 378 -15.23 68.98 -12.20
C PRO A 378 -14.24 70.06 -11.69
N ALA A 379 -13.35 69.71 -10.77
CA ALA A 379 -12.11 70.46 -10.54
C ALA A 379 -11.02 69.63 -9.82
N THR A 380 -9.86 69.54 -10.47
CA THR A 380 -8.52 69.85 -9.96
C THR A 380 -7.92 69.03 -8.79
N THR A 381 -6.94 68.22 -9.19
CA THR A 381 -5.57 68.07 -8.64
C THR A 381 -5.34 68.35 -7.16
N GLN A 382 -4.93 67.30 -6.43
CA GLN A 382 -3.82 67.37 -5.47
C GLN A 382 -3.25 65.96 -5.23
N GLU A 383 -1.96 65.80 -5.53
CA GLU A 383 -1.13 64.65 -5.18
C GLU A 383 -0.66 64.83 -3.72
N GLU A 384 -0.81 63.79 -2.88
CA GLU A 384 -0.04 63.64 -1.64
C GLU A 384 0.90 62.43 -1.75
N PRO A 385 2.12 62.50 -1.20
CA PRO A 385 3.11 61.43 -1.27
C PRO A 385 2.89 60.40 -0.17
N VAL A 386 2.91 59.12 -0.54
CA VAL A 386 2.93 57.98 0.39
C VAL A 386 4.36 57.47 0.52
N ASP A 387 4.85 57.40 1.76
CA ASP A 387 6.16 56.89 2.14
C ASP A 387 6.37 55.41 1.74
N PRO A 388 7.58 55.01 1.30
CA PRO A 388 7.88 53.61 1.04
C PRO A 388 8.14 52.85 2.34
N ILE A 389 7.27 51.88 2.64
CA ILE A 389 7.51 50.87 3.67
C ILE A 389 8.62 49.93 3.16
N ALA A 390 9.76 49.97 3.85
CA ALA A 390 10.86 49.05 3.68
C ALA A 390 10.44 47.64 4.15
N ILE A 391 10.56 46.66 3.25
CA ILE A 391 10.48 45.23 3.57
C ILE A 391 11.90 44.69 3.45
N ASP A 392 12.62 44.69 4.57
CA ASP A 392 13.81 43.88 4.79
C ASP A 392 13.53 42.99 6.01
N ALA A 393 13.22 41.72 5.77
CA ALA A 393 13.28 40.68 6.78
C ALA A 393 13.60 39.34 6.10
N GLU A 394 14.87 38.94 6.19
CA GLU A 394 15.33 37.61 5.83
C GLU A 394 14.65 36.56 6.74
N PRO A 395 14.24 35.39 6.21
CA PRO A 395 13.69 34.32 7.03
C PRO A 395 14.80 33.69 7.88
N THR A 396 14.78 33.98 9.17
CA THR A 396 15.61 33.30 10.18
C THR A 396 15.08 31.89 10.37
N ILE A 397 15.80 30.89 9.87
CA ILE A 397 15.55 29.47 10.14
C ILE A 397 16.01 29.20 11.58
N THR A 398 15.07 29.07 12.51
CA THR A 398 15.34 28.56 13.85
C THR A 398 15.47 27.05 13.80
N ILE A 399 16.68 26.55 14.08
CA ILE A 399 16.94 25.12 14.31
C ILE A 399 16.22 24.74 15.60
N ILE A 400 15.18 23.90 15.50
CA ILE A 400 14.39 23.44 16.63
C ILE A 400 15.24 22.47 17.46
N ASP A 401 15.45 22.78 18.74
CA ASP A 401 16.09 21.88 19.69
C ASP A 401 15.12 20.73 20.03
N PRO A 402 15.47 19.47 19.71
CA PRO A 402 14.61 18.32 20.02
C PRO A 402 14.41 18.07 21.52
N ASN A 403 15.06 18.84 22.41
CA ASN A 403 14.85 18.78 23.86
C ASN A 403 13.97 19.92 24.42
N ASP A 404 13.35 20.75 23.57
CA ASP A 404 12.46 21.83 24.04
C ASP A 404 11.17 21.25 24.71
N PRO A 405 10.96 21.47 26.02
CA PRO A 405 9.78 20.96 26.74
C PRO A 405 8.45 21.57 26.26
N SER A 406 8.48 22.65 25.47
CA SER A 406 7.28 23.26 24.87
C SER A 406 6.67 22.45 23.72
N PHE A 407 7.39 21.46 23.19
CA PHE A 407 6.89 20.53 22.15
C PHE A 407 6.39 19.18 22.70
N GLN A 408 6.38 18.99 24.01
CA GLN A 408 5.77 17.81 24.61
C GLN A 408 4.24 17.91 24.52
N LEU A 409 3.61 16.96 23.84
CA LEU A 409 2.15 16.87 23.80
C LEU A 409 1.60 16.79 25.23
N PRO A 410 0.57 17.57 25.58
CA PRO A 410 -0.01 17.49 26.92
C PRO A 410 -0.49 16.08 27.22
N LEU A 411 -0.23 15.61 28.44
CA LEU A 411 -0.64 14.30 28.97
C LEU A 411 -2.10 13.94 28.70
N ALA A 412 -2.99 14.93 28.55
CA ALA A 412 -4.39 14.72 28.18
C ALA A 412 -4.55 14.20 26.74
N VAL A 413 -3.79 14.75 25.77
CA VAL A 413 -3.82 14.31 24.36
C VAL A 413 -3.18 12.93 24.20
N GLU A 414 -2.13 12.62 24.99
CA GLU A 414 -1.59 11.26 25.07
C GLU A 414 -2.58 10.28 25.71
N ARG A 415 -3.27 10.68 26.79
CA ARG A 415 -4.31 9.86 27.44
C ARG A 415 -5.48 9.54 26.51
N ASP A 416 -5.94 10.50 25.72
CA ASP A 416 -7.03 10.27 24.75
C ASP A 416 -6.57 9.33 23.62
N ALA A 417 -5.34 9.51 23.11
CA ALA A 417 -4.79 8.63 22.08
C ALA A 417 -4.51 7.21 22.59
N VAL A 418 -4.17 7.06 23.87
CA VAL A 418 -4.05 5.77 24.55
C VAL A 418 -5.44 5.18 24.79
N ALA A 419 -6.42 5.95 25.28
CA ALA A 419 -7.80 5.50 25.50
C ALA A 419 -8.47 4.96 24.22
N ASP A 420 -8.19 5.58 23.06
CA ASP A 420 -8.64 5.10 21.75
C ASP A 420 -8.02 3.76 21.32
N ASN A 421 -6.89 3.36 21.93
CA ASN A 421 -6.20 2.09 21.69
C ASN A 421 -6.34 1.09 22.84
N VAL A 422 -7.03 1.47 23.92
CA VAL A 422 -7.29 0.61 25.08
C VAL A 422 -8.52 -0.26 24.76
N ASP A 423 -8.38 -1.56 25.04
CA ASP A 423 -9.45 -2.55 24.96
C ASP A 423 -10.70 -2.06 25.73
N ILE A 424 -11.91 -2.43 25.28
CA ILE A 424 -13.16 -2.25 26.04
C ILE A 424 -13.07 -2.92 27.43
N ASN A 425 -12.14 -3.86 27.60
CA ASN A 425 -11.84 -4.52 28.88
C ASN A 425 -10.67 -3.91 29.68
N GLY A 426 -10.08 -2.78 29.26
CA GLY A 426 -9.04 -2.07 30.03
C GLY A 426 -7.67 -2.75 30.09
N ILE A 427 -7.38 -3.72 29.20
CA ILE A 427 -6.07 -4.37 29.13
C ILE A 427 -5.17 -3.61 28.15
N GLU A 428 -4.13 -2.97 28.68
CA GLU A 428 -3.09 -2.32 27.89
C GLU A 428 -2.32 -3.36 27.05
N VAL A 429 -2.46 -3.30 25.73
CA VAL A 429 -1.65 -4.14 24.82
C VAL A 429 -0.26 -3.53 24.72
N ALA A 430 0.76 -4.27 25.17
CA ALA A 430 2.14 -3.83 25.09
C ALA A 430 2.53 -3.48 23.63
N PRO A 431 3.12 -2.30 23.39
CA PRO A 431 3.38 -1.79 22.05
C PRO A 431 4.60 -2.47 21.42
N THR A 432 4.44 -2.92 20.16
CA THR A 432 5.49 -3.57 19.39
C THR A 432 5.81 -2.81 18.10
N SER A 433 7.00 -2.19 18.09
CA SER A 433 7.81 -1.70 16.96
C SER A 433 7.26 -0.59 16.06
N GLY A 434 8.10 0.44 15.88
CA GLY A 434 7.74 1.74 15.32
C GLY A 434 7.78 1.85 13.81
N TRP A 435 7.13 2.92 13.36
CA TRP A 435 7.13 3.43 11.99
C TRP A 435 8.20 4.52 11.84
N GLY A 436 9.03 4.42 10.79
CA GLY A 436 9.39 5.60 10.00
C GLY A 436 10.67 6.38 10.32
N ASP A 437 11.80 5.75 10.66
CA ASP A 437 13.10 6.42 10.43
C ASP A 437 13.51 6.18 8.98
N ILE A 438 13.02 7.05 8.07
CA ILE A 438 13.53 7.14 6.70
C ILE A 438 14.93 7.74 6.81
N SER A 439 15.92 6.88 6.66
CA SER A 439 17.33 7.21 6.61
C SER A 439 17.61 8.45 5.74
N ASN A 440 18.03 9.53 6.39
CA ASN A 440 18.74 10.64 5.76
C ASN A 440 20.01 10.07 5.10
N TRP A 441 20.00 9.98 3.76
CA TRP A 441 21.20 9.71 2.98
C TRP A 441 22.02 11.00 2.90
N THR A 442 22.96 11.17 3.82
CA THR A 442 24.11 12.09 3.64
C THR A 442 25.39 11.30 3.90
N PRO A 443 26.33 11.23 2.95
CA PRO A 443 27.59 10.54 3.17
C PRO A 443 28.51 11.48 3.96
N SER A 444 28.58 11.32 5.29
CA SER A 444 29.66 11.93 6.07
C SER A 444 30.79 10.92 6.22
N THR A 445 31.80 11.06 5.37
CA THR A 445 33.18 10.66 5.66
C THR A 445 33.64 11.30 6.97
N THR A 446 33.81 10.52 8.05
CA THR A 446 34.92 10.76 9.00
C THR A 446 35.29 9.49 9.76
N GLU A 447 36.58 9.21 9.63
CA GLU A 447 37.49 8.38 10.41
C GLU A 447 37.21 8.20 11.93
N ASN A 448 37.42 6.95 12.35
CA ASN A 448 38.29 6.58 13.49
C ASN A 448 37.85 7.00 14.90
N GLN A 449 37.19 6.07 15.62
CA GLN A 449 37.48 5.90 17.05
C GLN A 449 37.14 4.49 17.55
N THR A 450 38.21 3.70 17.67
CA THR A 450 38.29 2.55 18.56
C THR A 450 38.08 2.98 20.01
N SER A 451 37.15 2.35 20.72
CA SER A 451 37.23 2.22 22.17
C SER A 451 36.59 0.92 22.62
N ALA A 452 37.49 0.03 23.03
CA ALA A 452 37.27 -1.28 23.60
C ALA A 452 36.96 -1.17 25.09
N TRP A 453 35.84 -1.75 25.52
CA TRP A 453 35.55 -2.29 26.85
C TRP A 453 34.41 -3.31 26.61
N GLY A 454 34.41 -4.55 27.06
CA GLY A 454 35.28 -5.33 27.90
C GLY A 454 34.58 -6.67 28.06
N ASP A 455 35.32 -7.71 27.68
CA ASP A 455 35.13 -9.13 27.90
C ASP A 455 34.25 -9.52 29.11
N THR A 456 33.14 -10.23 28.86
CA THR A 456 32.66 -11.29 29.76
C THR A 456 32.23 -12.49 28.93
N ASN A 457 33.23 -13.31 28.66
CA ASN A 457 33.17 -14.73 28.35
C ASN A 457 32.08 -15.47 29.16
N GLY A 458 31.04 -15.95 28.46
CA GLY A 458 29.94 -16.74 29.00
C GLY A 458 29.35 -17.62 27.90
N GLY A 459 30.09 -18.66 27.54
CA GLY A 459 29.71 -19.64 26.52
C GLY A 459 28.36 -20.30 26.82
N TRP A 460 27.43 -20.12 25.89
CA TRP A 460 26.28 -20.98 25.67
C TRP A 460 26.23 -21.27 24.17
N ASP A 461 26.79 -22.43 23.80
CA ASP A 461 26.53 -23.08 22.53
C ASP A 461 25.03 -23.40 22.45
N ASP A 462 24.26 -22.53 21.79
CA ASP A 462 22.93 -22.84 21.26
C ASP A 462 23.04 -22.97 19.73
N PRO A 463 23.06 -24.20 19.19
CA PRO A 463 23.09 -24.41 17.76
C PRO A 463 21.66 -24.50 17.19
N THR A 464 20.75 -23.54 17.45
CA THR A 464 19.40 -23.61 16.82
C THR A 464 18.64 -22.30 16.56
N ILE A 465 19.28 -21.13 16.58
CA ILE A 465 18.67 -19.97 15.90
C ILE A 465 18.97 -20.11 14.41
N GLY A 466 18.08 -20.84 13.73
CA GLY A 466 17.98 -20.88 12.28
C GLY A 466 17.87 -19.47 11.75
N THR A 467 19.03 -18.92 11.42
CA THR A 467 19.29 -17.93 10.39
C THR A 467 18.27 -18.16 9.30
N TRP A 468 17.43 -17.16 9.06
CA TRP A 468 16.71 -17.06 7.80
C TRP A 468 17.76 -17.32 6.72
N ASP A 469 17.49 -18.30 5.86
CA ASP A 469 18.33 -18.72 4.76
C ASP A 469 18.98 -17.52 4.06
N ALA A 470 20.17 -17.18 4.53
CA ALA A 470 21.07 -16.19 3.95
C ALA A 470 21.95 -16.86 2.89
N SER A 471 21.75 -18.16 2.64
CA SER A 471 22.45 -18.92 1.59
C SER A 471 21.77 -18.84 0.22
N GLU A 472 20.57 -18.28 0.12
CA GLU A 472 20.00 -17.76 -1.15
C GLU A 472 19.92 -16.22 -1.21
N ILE A 473 20.38 -15.53 -0.15
CA ILE A 473 20.62 -14.07 -0.13
C ILE A 473 22.13 -13.79 -0.03
N THR A 474 22.94 -14.54 -0.77
CA THR A 474 23.98 -13.86 -1.57
C THR A 474 23.28 -13.37 -2.82
N GLY A 475 22.40 -12.38 -2.65
CA GLY A 475 21.98 -11.57 -3.77
C GLY A 475 23.24 -11.05 -4.48
N PRO A 476 23.22 -10.88 -5.80
CA PRO A 476 24.32 -10.21 -6.49
C PRO A 476 24.68 -8.96 -5.68
N SER A 477 25.98 -8.78 -5.40
CA SER A 477 26.49 -7.66 -4.61
C SER A 477 25.74 -6.39 -4.97
N ILE A 478 24.99 -5.83 -4.01
CA ILE A 478 24.20 -4.60 -4.20
C ILE A 478 25.10 -3.48 -4.75
N GLU A 479 26.41 -3.53 -4.53
CA GLU A 479 27.37 -2.54 -5.02
C GLU A 479 27.58 -2.58 -6.55
N ASP A 480 27.28 -3.68 -7.25
CA ASP A 480 27.40 -3.77 -8.73
C ASP A 480 26.12 -3.34 -9.49
N ASP A 481 24.97 -3.22 -8.80
CA ASP A 481 23.67 -2.84 -9.41
C ASP A 481 23.46 -1.32 -9.52
N TRP A 482 24.24 -0.50 -8.79
CA TRP A 482 24.11 0.97 -8.81
C TRP A 482 24.91 1.66 -9.92
N LEU A 483 25.88 0.97 -10.51
CA LEU A 483 26.57 1.47 -11.69
C LEU A 483 25.92 0.81 -12.91
N PRO A 484 25.43 1.58 -13.92
CA PRO A 484 24.87 1.00 -15.14
C PRO A 484 25.99 0.30 -15.91
N THR A 485 26.28 -0.95 -15.54
CA THR A 485 27.56 -1.61 -15.83
C THR A 485 27.70 -2.11 -17.25
N HIS A 486 26.66 -2.03 -18.09
CA HIS A 486 26.85 -2.17 -19.53
C HIS A 486 25.79 -1.33 -20.24
N GLN A 487 26.21 -0.30 -20.98
CA GLN A 487 25.44 0.25 -22.09
C GLN A 487 25.21 -0.89 -23.09
N LYS A 488 24.18 -1.70 -22.87
CA LYS A 488 23.81 -2.78 -23.79
C LYS A 488 23.32 -2.12 -25.07
N SER A 489 24.08 -2.33 -26.14
CA SER A 489 23.80 -1.74 -27.43
C SER A 489 22.62 -2.47 -28.07
N LEU A 490 21.78 -1.78 -28.84
CA LEU A 490 20.81 -2.44 -29.74
C LEU A 490 21.46 -3.47 -30.68
N THR A 491 22.78 -3.37 -30.88
CA THR A 491 23.59 -4.37 -31.59
C THR A 491 23.54 -5.75 -30.94
N ASP A 492 23.36 -5.85 -29.63
CA ASP A 492 23.26 -7.15 -28.94
C ASP A 492 21.93 -7.86 -29.26
N LEU A 493 20.87 -7.09 -29.53
CA LEU A 493 19.54 -7.60 -29.87
C LEU A 493 19.41 -7.92 -31.37
N PHE A 494 19.86 -7.01 -32.23
CA PHE A 494 19.63 -7.09 -33.68
C PHE A 494 20.87 -7.46 -34.50
N GLY A 495 22.06 -7.47 -33.88
CA GLY A 495 23.31 -7.43 -34.62
C GLY A 495 23.48 -6.09 -35.35
N PRO A 496 24.37 -6.02 -36.35
CA PRO A 496 24.51 -4.86 -37.21
C PRO A 496 23.19 -4.54 -37.93
N THR A 497 22.60 -3.38 -37.63
CA THR A 497 21.31 -2.94 -38.17
C THR A 497 21.37 -1.51 -38.72
N VAL A 498 20.55 -1.23 -39.73
CA VAL A 498 20.34 0.14 -40.27
C VAL A 498 19.22 0.88 -39.55
N PHE A 499 18.71 0.35 -38.43
CA PHE A 499 17.66 0.97 -37.62
C PHE A 499 17.95 2.44 -37.26
N PRO A 500 19.16 2.82 -36.76
CA PRO A 500 19.53 4.21 -36.52
C PRO A 500 19.41 5.17 -37.70
N MET A 501 19.53 4.66 -38.93
CA MET A 501 19.52 5.47 -40.15
C MET A 501 18.13 5.56 -40.78
N THR A 502 17.24 4.62 -40.45
CA THR A 502 15.93 4.43 -41.11
C THR A 502 14.76 4.86 -40.24
N HIS A 503 14.97 5.05 -38.94
CA HIS A 503 13.93 5.42 -37.99
C HIS A 503 14.36 6.61 -37.11
N THR A 504 13.37 7.35 -36.64
CA THR A 504 13.44 8.44 -35.68
C THR A 504 12.19 8.42 -34.78
N THR A 505 12.01 9.42 -33.93
CA THR A 505 10.85 9.55 -33.05
C THR A 505 9.69 10.29 -33.72
N GLY A 506 8.47 9.81 -33.47
CA GLY A 506 7.20 10.33 -33.97
C GLY A 506 6.41 11.07 -32.89
N VAL A 507 5.17 10.63 -32.64
CA VAL A 507 4.37 11.12 -31.51
C VAL A 507 5.03 10.73 -30.19
N ILE A 508 5.12 11.68 -29.27
CA ILE A 508 5.62 11.47 -27.91
C ILE A 508 4.49 11.84 -26.95
N GLU A 509 4.02 10.88 -26.16
CA GLU A 509 2.99 11.09 -25.16
C GLU A 509 3.42 10.59 -23.79
N ARG A 510 2.98 11.27 -22.73
CA ARG A 510 3.03 10.77 -21.35
C ARG A 510 1.61 10.44 -20.94
N SER A 511 1.33 9.17 -20.66
CA SER A 511 -0.04 8.73 -20.34
C SER A 511 -0.05 7.44 -19.54
N THR A 512 -1.13 7.23 -18.76
CA THR A 512 -1.44 5.92 -18.18
C THR A 512 -2.19 5.07 -19.19
N ARG A 513 -1.66 3.89 -19.51
CA ARG A 513 -2.25 2.95 -20.45
C ARG A 513 -2.54 1.59 -19.79
N ARG A 514 -3.60 0.92 -20.25
CA ARG A 514 -4.00 -0.43 -19.80
C ARG A 514 -3.41 -1.50 -20.71
N ILE A 515 -2.82 -2.55 -20.14
CA ILE A 515 -2.41 -3.74 -20.86
C ILE A 515 -3.65 -4.49 -21.37
N LEU A 516 -3.93 -4.44 -22.67
CA LEU A 516 -5.08 -5.13 -23.26
C LEU A 516 -4.74 -6.56 -23.64
N ARG A 517 -3.56 -6.77 -24.23
CA ARG A 517 -3.03 -8.09 -24.57
C ARG A 517 -1.53 -8.06 -24.77
N VAL A 518 -0.90 -9.19 -24.52
CA VAL A 518 0.52 -9.45 -24.79
C VAL A 518 0.62 -10.47 -25.92
N VAL A 519 1.44 -10.18 -26.92
CA VAL A 519 1.67 -11.07 -28.06
C VAL A 519 3.12 -11.49 -28.08
N ASP A 520 3.34 -12.79 -27.96
CA ASP A 520 4.66 -13.39 -28.09
C ASP A 520 5.23 -13.21 -29.50
N VAL A 521 6.55 -13.40 -29.62
CA VAL A 521 7.23 -13.44 -30.91
C VAL A 521 6.53 -14.46 -31.83
N PRO A 522 6.15 -14.08 -33.06
CA PRO A 522 5.59 -15.01 -34.02
C PRO A 522 6.54 -16.20 -34.21
N PRO A 523 6.04 -17.44 -34.22
CA PRO A 523 6.89 -18.60 -34.50
C PRO A 523 7.55 -18.39 -35.87
N LYS A 524 8.88 -18.59 -35.95
CA LYS A 524 9.65 -18.39 -37.19
C LYS A 524 8.95 -19.10 -38.34
N ALA A 525 8.27 -18.35 -39.19
CA ALA A 525 7.57 -18.91 -40.34
C ALA A 525 8.60 -19.60 -41.23
N ALA A 526 8.50 -20.93 -41.35
CA ALA A 526 9.41 -21.71 -42.14
C ALA A 526 9.28 -21.31 -43.63
N GLY A 527 10.22 -20.49 -44.11
CA GLY A 527 10.45 -20.31 -45.55
C GLY A 527 9.44 -19.43 -46.29
N GLY A 528 9.03 -18.30 -45.71
CA GLY A 528 8.30 -17.27 -46.47
C GLY A 528 9.07 -16.89 -47.74
N LYS A 529 8.42 -17.06 -48.91
CA LYS A 529 9.01 -16.71 -50.22
C LYS A 529 9.57 -15.28 -50.16
N LYS A 530 10.84 -15.09 -50.53
CA LYS A 530 11.50 -13.76 -50.62
C LYS A 530 10.60 -12.81 -51.42
N LYS A 531 9.87 -11.93 -50.72
CA LYS A 531 9.14 -10.84 -51.37
C LYS A 531 10.16 -9.90 -52.02
N LYS A 532 9.74 -9.30 -53.14
CA LYS A 532 10.48 -8.29 -53.93
C LYS A 532 11.15 -7.25 -53.02
N THR A 533 12.28 -6.71 -53.49
CA THR A 533 13.08 -5.62 -52.91
C THR A 533 12.26 -4.70 -52.02
N ARG A 534 12.39 -4.85 -50.69
CA ARG A 534 11.78 -3.94 -49.71
C ARG A 534 12.70 -2.76 -49.47
N SER A 535 12.12 -1.62 -49.08
CA SER A 535 12.90 -0.48 -48.60
C SER A 535 13.71 -0.86 -47.35
N PRO A 536 14.84 -0.18 -47.06
CA PRO A 536 15.63 -0.45 -45.86
C PRO A 536 14.80 -0.37 -44.57
N ALA A 537 13.94 0.64 -44.43
CA ALA A 537 13.04 0.77 -43.28
C ALA A 537 12.06 -0.42 -43.17
N GLY A 538 11.48 -0.86 -44.29
CA GLY A 538 10.57 -2.00 -44.32
C GLY A 538 11.25 -3.35 -44.02
N ALA A 539 12.57 -3.46 -44.25
CA ALA A 539 13.35 -4.63 -43.82
C ALA A 539 13.58 -4.62 -42.30
N VAL A 540 13.89 -3.45 -41.73
CA VAL A 540 14.05 -3.30 -40.28
C VAL A 540 12.75 -3.58 -39.53
N GLU A 541 11.61 -3.07 -40.00
CA GLU A 541 10.31 -3.36 -39.38
C GLU A 541 9.94 -4.86 -39.42
N GLU A 542 10.28 -5.57 -40.49
CA GLU A 542 10.11 -7.03 -40.57
C GLU A 542 11.01 -7.76 -39.57
N ASP A 543 12.23 -7.27 -39.36
CA ASP A 543 13.14 -7.83 -38.35
C ASP A 543 12.63 -7.57 -36.93
N LEU A 544 12.08 -6.37 -36.64
CA LEU A 544 11.41 -6.07 -35.38
C LEU A 544 10.23 -7.03 -35.14
N GLU A 545 9.35 -7.21 -36.13
CA GLU A 545 8.21 -8.15 -36.07
C GLU A 545 8.63 -9.60 -35.83
N ARG A 546 9.79 -10.00 -36.33
CA ARG A 546 10.30 -11.38 -36.27
C ARG A 546 11.03 -11.67 -34.97
N LEU A 547 11.64 -10.67 -34.34
CA LEU A 547 12.52 -10.84 -33.19
C LEU A 547 11.86 -10.43 -31.88
N MET A 548 10.93 -9.48 -31.94
CA MET A 548 10.28 -8.89 -30.77
C MET A 548 8.86 -9.43 -30.58
N GLY A 549 8.43 -9.50 -29.33
CA GLY A 549 7.01 -9.54 -29.02
C GLY A 549 6.47 -8.11 -28.96
N TYR A 550 5.18 -7.98 -28.70
CA TYR A 550 4.59 -6.66 -28.49
C TYR A 550 3.43 -6.70 -27.52
N VAL A 551 3.17 -5.57 -26.90
CA VAL A 551 2.05 -5.36 -26.00
C VAL A 551 1.13 -4.31 -26.61
N VAL A 552 -0.16 -4.63 -26.66
CA VAL A 552 -1.18 -3.67 -27.06
C VAL A 552 -1.72 -2.99 -25.81
N LEU A 553 -1.60 -1.68 -25.79
CA LEU A 553 -1.98 -0.84 -24.68
C LEU A 553 -3.13 0.07 -25.10
N GLY A 554 -4.20 0.11 -24.29
CA GLY A 554 -5.34 0.99 -24.49
C GLY A 554 -5.31 2.19 -23.54
N PRO A 555 -6.07 3.25 -23.82
CA PRO A 555 -6.18 4.40 -22.92
C PRO A 555 -6.76 3.97 -21.56
N TRP A 556 -6.17 4.45 -20.46
CA TRP A 556 -6.75 4.29 -19.13
C TRP A 556 -7.66 5.46 -18.82
N LYS A 557 -8.98 5.22 -18.72
CA LYS A 557 -9.94 6.27 -18.36
C LYS A 557 -9.78 6.59 -16.88
N LYS A 558 -9.51 7.86 -16.57
CA LYS A 558 -9.52 8.38 -15.20
C LYS A 558 -10.88 8.06 -14.56
N VAL A 559 -10.84 7.49 -13.35
CA VAL A 559 -12.04 7.11 -12.58
C VAL A 559 -12.11 8.04 -11.39
N GLY A 560 -12.91 9.10 -11.49
CA GLY A 560 -13.08 10.09 -10.43
C GLY A 560 -12.56 11.47 -10.84
N ASN A 561 -12.80 12.44 -9.96
CA ASN A 561 -12.47 13.85 -10.18
C ASN A 561 -11.34 14.36 -9.26
N ASP A 562 -10.64 13.46 -8.56
CA ASP A 562 -9.58 13.86 -7.63
C ASP A 562 -8.46 14.59 -8.38
N VAL A 563 -8.05 15.75 -7.85
CA VAL A 563 -6.94 16.55 -8.36
C VAL A 563 -5.62 15.81 -8.16
N ARG A 564 -5.52 15.00 -7.10
CA ARG A 564 -4.35 14.16 -6.78
C ARG A 564 -4.39 12.77 -7.41
N SER A 565 -5.31 12.56 -8.34
CA SER A 565 -5.45 11.31 -9.09
C SER A 565 -4.12 10.86 -9.70
N ASP A 566 -3.78 9.61 -9.43
CA ASP A 566 -2.59 8.95 -9.98
C ASP A 566 -2.67 8.80 -11.50
N ILE A 567 -3.90 8.66 -12.00
CA ILE A 567 -4.20 8.57 -13.42
C ILE A 567 -4.39 9.99 -13.96
N THR A 568 -3.36 10.52 -14.59
CA THR A 568 -3.45 11.82 -15.26
C THR A 568 -3.98 11.68 -16.69
N PRO A 569 -4.70 12.69 -17.22
CA PRO A 569 -5.01 12.76 -18.64
C PRO A 569 -3.72 12.67 -19.48
N PRO A 570 -3.77 12.09 -20.69
CA PRO A 570 -2.61 12.00 -21.55
C PRO A 570 -2.09 13.39 -21.93
N ILE A 571 -0.78 13.56 -21.94
CA ILE A 571 -0.09 14.80 -22.31
C ILE A 571 0.81 14.51 -23.51
N ILE A 572 0.68 15.28 -24.58
CA ILE A 572 1.62 15.26 -25.70
C ILE A 572 2.83 16.12 -25.33
N LEU A 573 4.04 15.59 -25.47
CA LEU A 573 5.25 16.31 -25.07
C LEU A 573 5.72 17.28 -26.18
N PRO A 574 6.40 18.40 -25.83
CA PRO A 574 6.80 19.43 -26.79
C PRO A 574 7.69 18.94 -27.94
N ASP A 575 8.47 17.89 -27.72
CA ASP A 575 9.35 17.29 -28.73
C ASP A 575 8.62 16.34 -29.70
N SER A 576 7.30 16.16 -29.53
CA SER A 576 6.46 15.33 -30.38
C SER A 576 6.44 15.83 -31.83
N ARG A 577 6.55 14.91 -32.78
CA ARG A 577 6.73 15.22 -34.22
C ARG A 577 5.60 14.72 -35.11
N GLY A 578 4.63 14.00 -34.56
CA GLY A 578 3.51 13.42 -35.29
C GLY A 578 2.19 14.18 -35.08
N PRO A 579 1.21 14.03 -35.98
CA PRO A 579 -0.08 14.70 -35.87
C PRO A 579 -0.90 14.12 -34.71
N THR A 580 -1.36 14.97 -33.79
CA THR A 580 -2.23 14.57 -32.67
C THR A 580 -3.52 15.40 -32.60
N THR A 581 -4.55 14.89 -31.93
CA THR A 581 -5.83 15.60 -31.77
C THR A 581 -5.85 16.65 -30.66
N LEU A 582 -4.87 16.64 -29.75
CA LEU A 582 -4.84 17.52 -28.58
C LEU A 582 -4.09 18.84 -28.85
N ASP A 583 -3.36 18.92 -29.96
CA ASP A 583 -2.63 20.13 -30.31
C ASP A 583 -3.61 21.25 -30.68
N ASP A 584 -3.29 22.47 -30.24
CA ASP A 584 -3.99 23.67 -30.68
C ASP A 584 -3.93 23.73 -32.22
N PRO A 585 -5.09 23.81 -32.91
CA PRO A 585 -5.13 23.83 -34.37
C PRO A 585 -4.27 24.95 -35.00
N GLU A 586 -3.87 25.98 -34.23
CA GLU A 586 -3.04 27.06 -34.74
C GLU A 586 -1.54 26.72 -34.88
N THR A 587 -0.99 25.79 -34.09
CA THR A 587 0.46 25.49 -34.09
C THR A 587 0.85 24.27 -34.92
N SER A 588 -0.09 23.39 -35.24
CA SER A 588 0.20 22.15 -35.95
C SER A 588 0.09 22.28 -37.47
N PRO A 589 1.10 21.82 -38.25
CA PRO A 589 1.02 21.81 -39.71
C PRO A 589 -0.15 20.93 -40.16
N ALA A 590 -0.91 21.41 -41.15
CA ALA A 590 -2.09 20.71 -41.66
C ALA A 590 -1.75 19.24 -42.00
N PRO A 591 -2.48 18.26 -41.47
CA PRO A 591 -2.18 16.85 -41.70
C PRO A 591 -2.30 16.53 -43.19
N LYS A 592 -1.40 15.67 -43.69
CA LYS A 592 -1.58 15.07 -45.02
C LYS A 592 -2.93 14.31 -45.00
N PRO A 593 -3.74 14.37 -46.08
CA PRO A 593 -5.10 13.85 -46.10
C PRO A 593 -5.25 12.36 -45.74
N ASP A 594 -4.17 11.58 -45.82
CA ASP A 594 -4.17 10.14 -45.50
C ASP A 594 -3.40 9.78 -44.22
N ALA A 595 -2.88 10.77 -43.47
CA ALA A 595 -2.14 10.51 -42.24
C ALA A 595 -3.10 10.26 -41.06
N HIS A 596 -2.94 9.13 -40.38
CA HIS A 596 -3.65 8.85 -39.15
C HIS A 596 -3.26 9.87 -38.07
N ILE A 597 -4.23 10.61 -37.55
CA ILE A 597 -4.06 11.54 -36.44
C ILE A 597 -4.24 10.75 -35.15
N HIS A 598 -3.23 10.76 -34.28
CA HIS A 598 -3.26 10.00 -33.03
C HIS A 598 -4.07 10.73 -31.95
N ASP A 599 -5.08 10.06 -31.39
CA ASP A 599 -5.85 10.50 -30.23
C ASP A 599 -5.45 9.67 -29.01
N PRO A 600 -4.65 10.21 -28.08
CA PRO A 600 -4.12 9.45 -26.95
C PRO A 600 -5.22 8.98 -25.98
N ALA A 601 -6.39 9.62 -25.99
CA ALA A 601 -7.52 9.25 -25.13
C ALA A 601 -8.38 8.11 -25.71
N LYS A 602 -8.22 7.77 -26.99
CA LYS A 602 -9.03 6.75 -27.67
C LYS A 602 -8.20 5.63 -28.27
N ASP A 603 -7.05 5.94 -28.83
CA ASP A 603 -6.30 5.02 -29.67
C ASP A 603 -5.48 4.02 -28.86
N GLU A 604 -5.42 2.80 -29.38
CA GLU A 604 -4.52 1.77 -28.88
C GLU A 604 -3.11 1.97 -29.45
N ILE A 605 -2.10 1.73 -28.63
CA ILE A 605 -0.70 1.73 -29.06
C ILE A 605 -0.12 0.31 -29.00
N THR A 606 0.82 0.02 -29.88
CA THR A 606 1.48 -1.29 -29.94
C THR A 606 2.95 -1.13 -29.61
N VAL A 607 3.33 -1.48 -28.38
CA VAL A 607 4.68 -1.30 -27.85
C VAL A 607 5.51 -2.56 -28.08
N LEU A 608 6.67 -2.42 -28.71
CA LEU A 608 7.62 -3.51 -28.92
C LEU A 608 8.33 -3.86 -27.61
N ILE A 609 8.37 -5.16 -27.30
CA ILE A 609 8.93 -5.69 -26.05
C ILE A 609 9.72 -6.97 -26.32
N GLU A 610 10.81 -7.17 -25.58
CA GLU A 610 11.62 -8.36 -25.61
C GLU A 610 10.82 -9.62 -25.25
N PRO A 611 11.19 -10.78 -25.81
CA PRO A 611 10.46 -12.03 -25.55
C PRO A 611 10.42 -12.38 -24.05
N LYS A 612 11.53 -12.12 -23.33
CA LYS A 612 11.62 -12.38 -21.88
C LYS A 612 10.70 -11.49 -21.06
N ALA A 613 10.52 -10.24 -21.46
CA ALA A 613 9.60 -9.32 -20.81
C ALA A 613 8.15 -9.67 -21.16
N CYS A 614 7.86 -10.13 -22.40
CA CYS A 614 6.54 -10.63 -22.78
C CYS A 614 6.06 -11.75 -21.85
N GLU A 615 6.91 -12.72 -21.52
CA GLU A 615 6.57 -13.81 -20.60
C GLU A 615 6.10 -13.29 -19.23
N LYS A 616 6.77 -12.28 -18.68
CA LYS A 616 6.44 -11.67 -17.39
C LYS A 616 5.16 -10.81 -17.44
N LEU A 617 4.84 -10.23 -18.60
CA LEU A 617 3.69 -9.35 -18.78
C LEU A 617 2.39 -10.09 -19.08
N LYS A 618 2.43 -11.38 -19.44
CA LYS A 618 1.23 -12.18 -19.76
C LYS A 618 0.19 -12.18 -18.66
N ASP A 619 0.64 -12.29 -17.42
CA ASP A 619 -0.24 -12.32 -16.25
C ASP A 619 -0.72 -10.93 -15.85
N ALA A 620 -0.15 -9.86 -16.44
CA ALA A 620 -0.45 -8.46 -16.13
C ALA A 620 -1.54 -7.86 -17.04
N VAL A 621 -2.25 -8.68 -17.82
CA VAL A 621 -3.35 -8.20 -18.68
C VAL A 621 -4.46 -7.57 -17.82
N GLY A 622 -4.82 -6.33 -18.16
CA GLY A 622 -5.76 -5.50 -17.43
C GLY A 622 -5.09 -4.48 -16.50
N MET A 623 -3.82 -4.66 -16.14
CA MET A 623 -3.06 -3.72 -15.30
C MET A 623 -2.69 -2.44 -16.05
N GLY A 624 -2.43 -1.38 -15.30
CA GLY A 624 -2.07 -0.06 -15.82
C GLY A 624 -0.57 0.18 -15.77
N VAL A 625 -0.05 0.94 -16.72
CA VAL A 625 1.33 1.41 -16.75
C VAL A 625 1.33 2.89 -17.09
N LEU A 626 1.97 3.71 -16.27
CA LEU A 626 2.26 5.12 -16.57
C LEU A 626 3.70 5.22 -17.05
N ALA A 627 3.87 5.69 -18.28
CA ALA A 627 5.17 5.88 -18.89
C ALA A 627 5.11 7.01 -19.94
N THR A 628 6.27 7.32 -20.52
CA THR A 628 6.37 8.06 -21.77
C THR A 628 6.36 7.06 -22.92
N TRP A 629 5.43 7.20 -23.86
CA TRP A 629 5.28 6.37 -25.04
C TRP A 629 5.75 7.13 -26.27
N ILE A 630 6.64 6.52 -27.04
CA ILE A 630 7.25 7.14 -28.21
C ILE A 630 6.96 6.29 -29.44
N GLN A 631 6.29 6.88 -30.42
CA GLN A 631 6.05 6.25 -31.70
C GLN A 631 7.34 6.22 -32.51
N LEU A 632 7.64 5.10 -33.17
CA LEU A 632 8.69 5.03 -34.17
C LEU A 632 8.18 5.65 -35.47
N ALA A 633 8.97 6.53 -36.08
CA ALA A 633 8.70 7.14 -37.38
C ALA A 633 9.84 6.85 -38.35
N ARG A 634 9.57 6.71 -39.65
CA ARG A 634 10.62 6.47 -40.66
C ARG A 634 11.39 7.77 -40.95
N THR A 635 12.68 7.66 -41.25
CA THR A 635 13.46 8.72 -41.90
C THR A 635 13.57 8.42 -43.39
N ASP A 636 12.98 9.27 -44.23
CA ASP A 636 13.08 9.12 -45.69
C ASP A 636 14.49 9.47 -46.15
N THR A 637 15.33 8.46 -46.41
CA THR A 637 16.68 8.65 -46.95
C THR A 637 16.70 9.14 -48.40
N GLU A 638 15.60 8.94 -49.15
CA GLU A 638 15.52 9.24 -50.59
C GLU A 638 15.27 10.72 -50.91
N ALA A 639 14.82 11.54 -49.94
CA ALA A 639 14.58 12.98 -50.16
C ALA A 639 15.86 13.84 -50.06
N THR A 640 16.99 13.28 -49.64
CA THR A 640 18.19 14.03 -49.29
C THR A 640 19.12 14.35 -50.47
N GLU A 641 18.91 13.81 -51.68
CA GLU A 641 19.78 14.12 -52.82
C GLU A 641 19.59 15.56 -53.37
N GLU A 642 18.49 16.26 -53.06
CA GLU A 642 18.28 17.66 -53.50
C GLU A 642 18.71 18.73 -52.46
N TRP A 643 19.02 18.36 -51.20
CA TRP A 643 19.29 19.35 -50.13
C TRP A 643 20.75 19.80 -50.01
N ALA A 644 21.67 19.28 -50.84
CA ALA A 644 23.09 19.68 -50.81
C ALA A 644 23.37 21.14 -51.26
N GLY A 645 22.34 21.92 -51.59
CA GLY A 645 22.46 23.27 -52.14
C GLY A 645 22.20 24.48 -51.21
N LEU A 646 21.62 24.32 -50.02
CA LEU A 646 21.09 25.47 -49.24
C LEU A 646 21.75 25.69 -47.87
N LYS A 647 22.76 26.57 -47.93
CA LYS A 647 23.38 27.48 -46.93
C LYS A 647 23.09 27.33 -45.43
N LYS A 648 24.21 27.23 -44.71
CA LYS A 648 24.49 27.65 -43.33
C LYS A 648 23.83 29.00 -42.98
N ASN A 649 22.95 29.02 -41.98
CA ASN A 649 22.92 30.01 -40.89
C ASN A 649 21.69 29.77 -40.00
N GLY A 650 21.90 29.50 -38.72
CA GLY A 650 20.86 29.49 -37.69
C GLY A 650 20.81 28.20 -36.88
N GLU A 651 21.43 28.21 -35.71
CA GLU A 651 21.32 27.16 -34.69
C GLU A 651 19.86 27.00 -34.24
N LYS A 652 19.22 25.90 -34.66
CA LYS A 652 18.16 25.27 -33.87
C LYS A 652 18.65 23.86 -33.55
N LYS A 653 18.96 23.60 -32.28
CA LYS A 653 19.25 22.27 -31.76
C LYS A 653 17.97 21.45 -31.79
N GLY A 654 17.71 20.83 -32.94
CA GLY A 654 16.72 19.79 -33.17
C GLY A 654 17.20 19.05 -34.41
N ALA A 655 17.38 17.74 -34.33
CA ALA A 655 18.01 16.95 -35.39
C ALA A 655 17.40 17.26 -36.78
N PRO A 656 18.22 17.51 -37.82
CA PRO A 656 17.74 17.90 -39.14
C PRO A 656 17.28 16.66 -39.91
N GLY A 657 15.98 16.39 -39.91
CA GLY A 657 15.34 15.40 -40.77
C GLY A 657 13.90 15.80 -41.03
N VAL A 658 13.49 15.88 -42.29
CA VAL A 658 12.07 16.04 -42.66
C VAL A 658 11.37 14.75 -42.21
N ASN A 659 10.49 14.87 -41.20
CA ASN A 659 9.87 13.73 -40.52
C ASN A 659 9.05 12.88 -41.49
N GLY A 660 9.46 11.61 -41.60
CA GLY A 660 8.87 10.61 -42.46
C GLY A 660 7.75 9.84 -41.76
N GLN A 661 7.09 9.03 -42.56
CA GLN A 661 5.87 8.30 -42.26
C GLN A 661 5.87 7.64 -40.86
N THR A 662 4.84 7.92 -40.07
CA THR A 662 4.62 7.28 -38.76
C THR A 662 4.43 5.77 -38.93
N THR A 663 5.02 4.98 -38.03
CA THR A 663 4.82 3.53 -37.99
C THR A 663 3.74 3.17 -36.96
N LYS A 664 3.32 1.90 -36.95
CA LYS A 664 2.41 1.37 -35.91
C LYS A 664 3.13 1.02 -34.61
N TRP A 665 4.46 1.05 -34.59
CA TRP A 665 5.27 0.57 -33.48
C TRP A 665 5.63 1.69 -32.52
N TRP A 666 5.61 1.36 -31.25
CA TRP A 666 5.96 2.23 -30.15
C TRP A 666 7.05 1.58 -29.31
N TYR A 667 7.80 2.41 -28.61
CA TYR A 667 8.66 2.01 -27.51
C TYR A 667 8.32 2.89 -26.28
N MET A 668 8.82 2.54 -25.11
CA MET A 668 8.55 3.25 -23.87
C MET A 668 9.83 3.79 -23.23
N GLU A 669 9.71 4.95 -22.59
CA GLU A 669 10.73 5.56 -21.73
C GLU A 669 10.10 5.89 -20.37
N GLN A 670 10.93 6.02 -19.33
CA GLN A 670 10.55 6.44 -17.98
C GLN A 670 9.24 5.81 -17.46
N VAL A 671 9.26 4.52 -17.13
CA VAL A 671 8.13 3.89 -16.43
C VAL A 671 8.02 4.49 -15.03
N MET A 672 7.00 5.32 -14.82
CA MET A 672 6.80 6.06 -13.57
C MET A 672 5.96 5.26 -12.56
N ALA A 673 5.03 4.43 -13.06
CA ALA A 673 4.13 3.66 -12.21
C ALA A 673 3.57 2.42 -12.89
N THR A 674 3.24 1.42 -12.08
CA THR A 674 2.43 0.27 -12.46
C THR A 674 1.23 0.18 -11.53
N PHE A 675 0.06 -0.08 -12.09
CA PHE A 675 -1.21 -0.04 -11.38
C PHE A 675 -1.93 -1.38 -11.49
N VAL A 676 -2.60 -1.77 -10.41
CA VAL A 676 -3.53 -2.90 -10.42
C VAL A 676 -4.69 -2.66 -11.39
N SER A 677 -5.29 -3.71 -11.92
CA SER A 677 -6.34 -3.61 -12.95
C SER A 677 -7.63 -2.96 -12.44
N PHE A 678 -7.81 -2.96 -11.13
CA PHE A 678 -8.93 -2.35 -10.41
C PHE A 678 -8.57 -0.99 -9.77
N HIS A 679 -7.47 -0.37 -10.21
CA HIS A 679 -7.02 0.90 -9.65
C HIS A 679 -8.15 1.93 -9.66
N THR A 680 -8.39 2.49 -8.47
CA THR A 680 -9.43 3.48 -8.22
C THR A 680 -8.80 4.61 -7.39
N ASP A 681 -8.96 5.85 -7.88
CA ASP A 681 -8.53 7.05 -7.17
C ASP A 681 -9.36 7.24 -5.89
N ARG A 682 -8.91 8.12 -5.00
CA ARG A 682 -9.64 8.40 -3.76
C ARG A 682 -10.97 9.07 -4.08
N TYR A 683 -12.02 8.61 -3.39
CA TYR A 683 -13.29 9.32 -3.36
C TYR A 683 -13.32 10.49 -2.35
N TYR A 684 -12.40 10.52 -1.36
CA TYR A 684 -12.40 11.51 -0.28
C TYR A 684 -11.43 12.68 -0.51
N PRO A 685 -11.93 13.91 -0.61
CA PRO A 685 -11.06 15.10 -0.65
C PRO A 685 -10.31 15.35 0.68
N ASP A 686 -10.83 14.90 1.82
CA ASP A 686 -10.39 15.37 3.15
C ASP A 686 -9.51 14.37 3.95
N GLN A 687 -8.98 13.30 3.35
CA GLN A 687 -8.25 12.26 4.11
C GLN A 687 -6.81 12.60 4.53
N ASP A 688 -6.24 13.70 4.04
CA ASP A 688 -4.84 14.07 4.29
C ASP A 688 -4.61 15.12 5.39
N ASP A 689 -5.68 15.65 5.99
CA ASP A 689 -5.62 16.46 7.22
C ASP A 689 -5.62 15.58 8.48
#